data_AF-A0AAV7DEF3-F1
#
_entry.id   AF-A0AAV7DEF3-F1
#
_cell.length_a   1.000
_cell.length_b   1.000
_cell.length_c   1.000
_cell.angle_alpha   90.00
_cell.angle_beta   90.00
_cell.angle_gamma   90.00
#
_symmetry.space_group_name_H-M   'P 1'
#
loop_
_entity.id
_entity.type
_entity.pdbx_description
1 polymer ?
#
loop_
_entity_poly.entity_id
_entity_poly.type
_entity_poly.pdbx_seq_one_letter_code
_entity_poly.pdbx_strand_id
1 'polypeptide(L)'
;MSLLQSALDFLAGPGALGAAGRDQHDFVGQTVELGEMKLRVKRVIAEGGFAFVYEAQDIGSGKDYALKRLLSNEEEKNKAIIQEICFMKKLSGHPNIVQFCSAASIGKEESDTGQGEFLLLTELCKGQLVEFLNKAESKGPLSCDTVLKIFYQTCRAVQHMHKQKPPIIHRDLKVENLLIGNQGTIKLCDFGSATTIAHYPDYNWTAQRRAMVEDEMVRNTTPMYRTPEIIDLYSNFPIGEKQDIWALGCILYLLCFKQHPFEDGAKLRIVNGKYSVPEDDTKYLVFHGLIKSMLKVNPEERLSITEVVSHLQDIAAARNVNPKSPITELLEQNGGYGNTVNQKAFNVIPQVSKPQGPSGIPAGDEDPNSGGFFDILKGGTERFLSNIKDTSSKVIQSVTNYAKGDLDLSYITSRIAVMSFPAEGVESALKNNIEDVRLYLDAKHPGTYAVYNLCLRKYRPSRFHNRVSECGWPGRRSPNLMSLYSICKNMHLWLKQNPKNVCIVHCLDGRAASAVVVCSFLCFCRLFTTAEAAVYMFSMKRSPPGIWPSHKRYIEYMCDMMAEEPIIPHSKPILIKAIAMTPVPLFSKLRNGCRPFCEVYVGDERVATTSQEYDKMRDFRSEDGKAEIPLDVTVQGDVLIVIYHARSTLGGRLQAKMTSMKMFQIQFHTGFVPRNATTVKFAKYDLDACDIQEKYPDLFQVNLEVEVSPRDRPANITPPWENLNTKRLTPKILFSSREEQQEMLSKFGKPELPRQPGSTAQYEAEISPAEHSPEPPSSDKPIQNSFFQTLDWQGTYAVQSH
;
A
#
# COMPACT_ATOMS: atom_id res chain seq x y z
N MET A 1 -24.27 8.90 6.62
CA MET A 1 -23.20 9.62 5.90
C MET A 1 -22.74 8.68 4.79
N SER A 2 -22.91 9.03 3.52
CA SER A 2 -22.68 8.08 2.41
C SER A 2 -21.19 7.80 2.20
N LEU A 3 -20.84 6.51 2.06
CA LEU A 3 -19.46 6.03 1.95
C LEU A 3 -18.75 6.48 0.66
N LEU A 4 -19.49 6.88 -0.39
CA LEU A 4 -18.89 7.25 -1.67
C LEU A 4 -18.20 8.61 -1.69
N GLN A 5 -18.48 9.51 -0.74
CA GLN A 5 -17.76 10.79 -0.69
C GLN A 5 -16.27 10.58 -0.39
N SER A 6 -15.93 9.56 0.39
CA SER A 6 -14.56 9.26 0.84
C SER A 6 -13.63 8.78 -0.29
N ALA A 7 -14.17 8.28 -1.41
CA ALA A 7 -13.36 7.83 -2.55
C ALA A 7 -12.88 9.00 -3.43
N LEU A 8 -13.70 10.06 -3.54
CA LEU A 8 -13.32 11.31 -4.22
C LEU A 8 -12.20 12.02 -3.45
N ASP A 9 -12.28 12.06 -2.12
CA ASP A 9 -11.23 12.63 -1.27
C ASP A 9 -9.90 11.84 -1.34
N PHE A 10 -9.93 10.55 -1.69
CA PHE A 10 -8.73 9.71 -1.85
C PHE A 10 -8.00 9.92 -3.18
N LEU A 11 -8.72 10.33 -4.24
CA LEU A 11 -8.11 10.75 -5.52
C LEU A 11 -7.50 12.17 -5.42
N ALA A 12 -7.94 12.97 -4.45
CA ALA A 12 -7.36 14.27 -4.11
C ALA A 12 -6.09 14.15 -3.24
N GLY A 13 -5.04 13.53 -3.78
CA GLY A 13 -3.75 13.37 -3.09
C GLY A 13 -3.11 14.73 -2.69
N PRO A 14 -2.61 14.90 -1.45
CA PRO A 14 -2.06 16.17 -0.99
C PRO A 14 -0.66 16.43 -1.56
N GLY A 15 -0.55 17.10 -2.72
CA GLY A 15 0.78 17.40 -3.25
C GLY A 15 0.95 18.04 -4.64
N ALA A 16 -0.03 18.73 -5.23
CA ALA A 16 0.17 19.43 -6.52
C ALA A 16 -0.58 20.77 -6.70
N LEU A 17 -1.04 21.40 -5.61
CA LEU A 17 -1.77 22.67 -5.68
C LEU A 17 -0.81 23.86 -5.81
N GLY A 18 -0.52 24.27 -7.04
CA GLY A 18 0.34 25.43 -7.28
C GLY A 18 0.72 25.78 -8.72
N ALA A 19 -0.21 25.70 -9.70
CA ALA A 19 -0.18 26.53 -10.93
C ALA A 19 -1.35 26.27 -11.91
N ALA A 20 -1.90 25.05 -11.98
CA ALA A 20 -2.78 24.63 -13.10
C ALA A 20 -4.27 25.03 -12.99
N GLY A 21 -4.72 25.56 -11.85
CA GLY A 21 -6.15 25.71 -11.52
C GLY A 21 -6.87 26.94 -12.09
N ARG A 22 -6.35 27.61 -13.13
CA ARG A 22 -7.02 28.77 -13.76
C ARG A 22 -7.35 28.54 -15.24
N ASP A 23 -6.37 28.09 -16.02
CA ASP A 23 -6.47 28.11 -17.49
C ASP A 23 -7.35 26.98 -18.09
N GLN A 24 -7.88 26.06 -17.27
CA GLN A 24 -8.62 24.88 -17.74
C GLN A 24 -10.16 25.02 -17.65
N HIS A 25 -10.68 25.92 -16.79
CA HIS A 25 -12.10 26.26 -16.80
C HIS A 25 -12.50 27.11 -18.02
N ASP A 26 -11.54 27.84 -18.60
CA ASP A 26 -11.73 28.74 -19.75
C ASP A 26 -12.08 28.00 -21.06
N PHE A 27 -12.03 26.66 -21.08
CA PHE A 27 -12.50 25.85 -22.22
C PHE A 27 -14.03 25.81 -22.35
N VAL A 28 -14.77 26.09 -21.26
CA VAL A 28 -16.23 26.14 -21.28
C VAL A 28 -16.70 27.39 -22.02
N GLY A 29 -17.64 27.23 -22.95
CA GLY A 29 -18.14 28.29 -23.83
C GLY A 29 -17.39 28.41 -25.16
N GLN A 30 -16.22 27.79 -25.30
CA GLN A 30 -15.47 27.77 -26.56
C GLN A 30 -16.18 26.93 -27.63
N THR A 31 -15.84 27.17 -28.90
CA THR A 31 -16.25 26.34 -30.03
C THR A 31 -15.04 25.59 -30.59
N VAL A 32 -15.16 24.28 -30.70
CA VAL A 32 -14.13 23.36 -31.15
C VAL A 32 -14.56 22.75 -32.49
N GLU A 33 -13.67 22.73 -33.48
CA GLU A 33 -13.95 22.10 -34.78
C GLU A 33 -13.33 20.69 -34.82
N LEU A 34 -14.15 19.66 -35.06
CA LEU A 34 -13.72 18.26 -35.17
C LEU A 34 -14.24 17.64 -36.47
N GLY A 35 -13.48 17.82 -37.54
CA GLY A 35 -13.93 17.47 -38.89
C GLY A 35 -15.01 18.43 -39.37
N GLU A 36 -16.17 17.90 -39.77
CA GLU A 36 -17.32 18.72 -40.21
C GLU A 36 -18.15 19.29 -39.04
N MET A 37 -17.88 18.86 -37.79
CA MET A 37 -18.66 19.24 -36.61
C MET A 37 -18.12 20.50 -35.94
N LYS A 38 -19.01 21.44 -35.57
CA LYS A 38 -18.68 22.62 -34.76
C LYS A 38 -19.31 22.51 -33.38
N LEU A 39 -18.49 22.19 -32.39
CA LEU A 39 -18.91 21.81 -31.05
C LEU A 39 -18.77 22.95 -30.07
N ARG A 40 -19.89 23.44 -29.51
CA ARG A 40 -19.88 24.36 -28.38
C ARG A 40 -19.71 23.59 -27.07
N VAL A 41 -18.64 23.86 -26.34
CA VAL A 41 -18.38 23.27 -25.01
C VAL A 41 -19.34 23.90 -23.99
N LYS A 42 -20.19 23.09 -23.34
CA LYS A 42 -21.24 23.56 -22.43
C LYS A 42 -20.84 23.59 -20.96
N ARG A 43 -20.23 22.52 -20.47
CA ARG A 43 -19.82 22.35 -19.05
C ARG A 43 -18.87 21.16 -18.88
N VAL A 44 -18.12 21.14 -17.79
CA VAL A 44 -17.40 19.94 -17.32
C VAL A 44 -18.43 18.90 -16.85
N ILE A 45 -18.19 17.63 -17.16
CA ILE A 45 -18.96 16.47 -16.65
C ILE A 45 -18.09 15.49 -15.85
N ALA A 46 -16.77 15.47 -16.05
CA ALA A 46 -15.82 14.78 -15.19
C ALA A 46 -14.45 15.46 -15.21
N GLU A 47 -13.73 15.40 -14.09
CA GLU A 47 -12.36 15.91 -13.92
C GLU A 47 -11.46 14.76 -13.45
N GLY A 48 -10.24 14.70 -13.97
CA GLY A 48 -9.20 13.78 -13.54
C GLY A 48 -7.82 14.37 -13.80
N GLY A 49 -6.79 13.87 -13.10
CA GLY A 49 -5.45 14.49 -13.07
C GLY A 49 -4.69 14.63 -14.40
N PHE A 50 -5.21 14.07 -15.50
CA PHE A 50 -4.64 14.16 -16.85
C PHE A 50 -5.67 14.47 -17.96
N ALA A 51 -6.96 14.57 -17.62
CA ALA A 51 -8.03 14.70 -18.59
C ALA A 51 -9.28 15.36 -17.99
N PHE A 52 -9.93 16.20 -18.79
CA PHE A 52 -11.27 16.73 -18.48
C PHE A 52 -12.26 16.19 -19.51
N VAL A 53 -13.44 15.80 -19.05
CA VAL A 53 -14.55 15.41 -19.92
C VAL A 53 -15.60 16.51 -19.85
N TYR A 54 -16.02 16.99 -21.02
CA TYR A 54 -17.00 18.06 -21.17
C TYR A 54 -18.27 17.54 -21.85
N GLU A 55 -19.41 18.14 -21.54
CA GLU A 55 -20.59 18.12 -22.41
C GLU A 55 -20.34 19.10 -23.55
N ALA A 56 -20.45 18.65 -24.80
CA ALA A 56 -20.28 19.46 -26.00
C ALA A 56 -21.47 19.28 -26.94
N GLN A 57 -21.99 20.39 -27.49
CA GLN A 57 -23.14 20.38 -28.39
C GLN A 57 -22.71 20.74 -29.80
N ASP A 58 -23.04 19.91 -30.79
CA ASP A 58 -22.89 20.29 -32.19
C ASP A 58 -23.89 21.41 -32.55
N ILE A 59 -23.38 22.52 -33.05
CA ILE A 59 -24.16 23.71 -33.39
C ILE A 59 -25.05 23.44 -34.61
N GLY A 60 -24.64 22.55 -35.52
CA GLY A 60 -25.40 22.22 -36.73
C GLY A 60 -26.64 21.35 -36.46
N SER A 61 -26.45 20.22 -35.76
CA SER A 61 -27.52 19.27 -35.46
C SER A 61 -28.22 19.49 -34.10
N GLY A 62 -27.66 20.33 -33.23
CA GLY A 62 -28.13 20.53 -31.85
C GLY A 62 -27.86 19.35 -30.91
N LYS A 63 -27.21 18.29 -31.38
CA LYS A 63 -26.98 17.04 -30.64
C LYS A 63 -25.83 17.16 -29.65
N ASP A 64 -26.00 16.53 -28.49
CA ASP A 64 -25.02 16.52 -27.41
C ASP A 64 -24.09 15.29 -27.42
N TYR A 65 -22.84 15.53 -27.03
CA TYR A 65 -21.70 14.62 -27.05
C TYR A 65 -20.88 14.77 -25.76
N ALA A 66 -20.06 13.76 -25.47
CA ALA A 66 -19.01 13.86 -24.46
C ALA A 66 -17.66 14.09 -25.17
N LEU A 67 -16.91 15.10 -24.72
CA LEU A 67 -15.62 15.50 -25.27
C LEU A 67 -14.54 15.35 -24.19
N LYS A 68 -13.68 14.32 -24.30
CA LYS A 68 -12.49 14.12 -23.45
C LYS A 68 -11.34 14.95 -24.03
N ARG A 69 -10.86 15.94 -23.28
CA ARG A 69 -9.67 16.75 -23.58
C ARG A 69 -8.50 16.20 -22.76
N LEU A 70 -7.45 15.79 -23.46
CA LEU A 70 -6.24 15.15 -22.90
C LEU A 70 -5.04 16.05 -23.22
N LEU A 71 -4.27 16.43 -22.19
CA LEU A 71 -3.09 17.29 -22.33
C LEU A 71 -1.83 16.53 -21.94
N SER A 72 -0.79 16.57 -22.79
CA SER A 72 0.44 15.81 -22.58
C SER A 72 1.68 16.51 -23.14
N ASN A 73 2.77 16.42 -22.38
CA ASN A 73 4.11 16.84 -22.79
C ASN A 73 5.06 15.65 -23.02
N GLU A 74 4.57 14.42 -22.92
CA GLU A 74 5.36 13.19 -22.92
C GLU A 74 4.98 12.28 -24.09
N GLU A 75 5.96 11.84 -24.86
CA GLU A 75 5.73 11.01 -26.05
C GLU A 75 5.10 9.64 -25.70
N GLU A 76 5.44 9.07 -24.54
CA GLU A 76 4.86 7.81 -24.04
C GLU A 76 3.36 7.95 -23.77
N LYS A 77 2.93 9.04 -23.11
CA LYS A 77 1.52 9.37 -22.89
C LYS A 77 0.78 9.64 -24.20
N ASN A 78 1.42 10.30 -25.18
CA ASN A 78 0.82 10.51 -26.50
C ASN A 78 0.55 9.17 -27.21
N LYS A 79 1.47 8.21 -27.12
CA LYS A 79 1.28 6.85 -27.66
C LYS A 79 0.13 6.11 -26.96
N ALA A 80 0.01 6.22 -25.65
CA ALA A 80 -1.12 5.64 -24.89
C ALA A 80 -2.47 6.26 -25.30
N ILE A 81 -2.55 7.58 -25.46
CA ILE A 81 -3.77 8.28 -25.92
C ILE A 81 -4.18 7.85 -27.34
N ILE A 82 -3.21 7.77 -28.27
CA ILE A 82 -3.46 7.30 -29.64
C ILE A 82 -3.94 5.83 -29.62
N GLN A 83 -3.41 5.01 -28.71
CA GLN A 83 -3.85 3.63 -28.53
C GLN A 83 -5.28 3.54 -27.96
N GLU A 84 -5.65 4.37 -26.97
CA GLU A 84 -7.02 4.51 -26.46
C GLU A 84 -8.00 4.81 -27.62
N ILE A 85 -7.69 5.83 -28.43
CA ILE A 85 -8.49 6.24 -29.59
C ILE A 85 -8.64 5.09 -30.59
N CYS A 86 -7.55 4.37 -30.89
CA CYS A 86 -7.56 3.21 -31.78
C CYS A 86 -8.48 2.08 -31.26
N PHE A 87 -8.42 1.77 -29.96
CA PHE A 87 -9.29 0.76 -29.36
C PHE A 87 -10.75 1.18 -29.38
N MET A 88 -11.06 2.43 -29.00
CA MET A 88 -12.43 2.96 -29.07
C MET A 88 -13.00 2.90 -30.48
N LYS A 89 -12.23 3.31 -31.50
CA LYS A 89 -12.66 3.26 -32.90
C LYS A 89 -12.92 1.82 -33.38
N LYS A 90 -12.12 0.85 -32.91
CA LYS A 90 -12.27 -0.59 -33.24
C LYS A 90 -13.43 -1.28 -32.53
N LEU A 91 -13.77 -0.83 -31.31
CA LEU A 91 -14.84 -1.37 -30.48
C LEU A 91 -16.22 -0.68 -30.70
N SER A 92 -16.22 0.41 -31.47
CA SER A 92 -17.41 1.22 -31.73
C SER A 92 -18.50 0.45 -32.49
N GLY A 93 -19.77 0.84 -32.30
CA GLY A 93 -20.93 0.16 -32.87
C GLY A 93 -21.50 -1.00 -32.04
N HIS A 94 -20.81 -1.47 -30.99
CA HIS A 94 -21.39 -2.42 -30.04
C HIS A 94 -22.36 -1.71 -29.06
N PRO A 95 -23.59 -2.20 -28.83
CA PRO A 95 -24.60 -1.50 -28.03
C PRO A 95 -24.17 -1.21 -26.59
N ASN A 96 -23.29 -2.05 -26.03
CA ASN A 96 -22.80 -1.93 -24.65
C ASN A 96 -21.41 -1.30 -24.53
N ILE A 97 -20.90 -0.66 -25.57
CA ILE A 97 -19.69 0.17 -25.53
C ILE A 97 -20.11 1.60 -25.89
N VAL A 98 -19.42 2.60 -25.34
CA VAL A 98 -19.64 4.00 -25.71
C VAL A 98 -19.18 4.24 -27.16
N GLN A 99 -20.07 4.81 -27.97
CA GLN A 99 -19.86 5.05 -29.39
C GLN A 99 -18.78 6.13 -29.59
N PHE A 100 -17.69 5.77 -30.26
CA PHE A 100 -16.73 6.71 -30.82
C PHE A 100 -17.38 7.54 -31.94
N CYS A 101 -17.14 8.84 -31.96
CA CYS A 101 -17.62 9.76 -32.99
C CYS A 101 -16.47 10.39 -33.80
N SER A 102 -15.53 11.05 -33.13
CA SER A 102 -14.40 11.73 -33.79
C SER A 102 -13.21 11.86 -32.83
N ALA A 103 -12.04 12.15 -33.37
CA ALA A 103 -10.88 12.58 -32.57
C ALA A 103 -9.97 13.51 -33.38
N ALA A 104 -9.26 14.39 -32.69
CA ALA A 104 -8.21 15.24 -33.25
C ALA A 104 -6.99 15.30 -32.32
N SER A 105 -5.85 15.67 -32.90
CA SER A 105 -4.60 15.97 -32.22
C SER A 105 -4.12 17.35 -32.64
N ILE A 106 -3.91 18.24 -31.68
CA ILE A 106 -3.41 19.61 -31.86
C ILE A 106 -1.93 19.61 -31.46
N GLY A 107 -1.08 20.18 -32.31
CA GLY A 107 0.36 20.26 -32.06
C GLY A 107 0.68 21.13 -30.85
N LYS A 108 1.83 20.89 -30.21
CA LYS A 108 2.30 21.69 -29.07
C LYS A 108 2.43 23.20 -29.40
N GLU A 109 2.71 23.50 -30.67
CA GLU A 109 2.87 24.86 -31.20
C GLU A 109 1.52 25.53 -31.50
N GLU A 110 0.43 24.76 -31.59
CA GLU A 110 -0.92 25.21 -31.93
C GLU A 110 -1.89 25.24 -30.74
N SER A 111 -1.58 24.54 -29.64
CA SER A 111 -2.39 24.59 -28.41
C SER A 111 -2.01 25.79 -27.55
N ASP A 112 -3.01 26.58 -27.15
CA ASP A 112 -2.88 27.71 -26.21
C ASP A 112 -2.24 27.31 -24.86
N THR A 113 -2.26 26.02 -24.52
CA THR A 113 -1.66 25.48 -23.30
C THR A 113 -0.13 25.27 -23.40
N GLY A 114 0.44 25.34 -24.61
CA GLY A 114 1.83 24.98 -24.87
C GLY A 114 2.13 23.48 -24.66
N GLN A 115 1.09 22.64 -24.71
CA GLN A 115 1.15 21.18 -24.55
C GLN A 115 0.62 20.48 -25.81
N GLY A 116 0.98 19.21 -26.02
CA GLY A 116 0.31 18.38 -27.02
C GLY A 116 -1.12 18.09 -26.54
N GLU A 117 -2.11 18.37 -27.37
CA GLU A 117 -3.52 18.32 -27.00
C GLU A 117 -4.27 17.31 -27.86
N PHE A 118 -5.03 16.42 -27.23
CA PHE A 118 -5.85 15.41 -27.89
C PHE A 118 -7.30 15.56 -27.48
N LEU A 119 -8.18 15.52 -28.48
CA LEU A 119 -9.63 15.67 -28.34
C LEU A 119 -10.29 14.38 -28.79
N LEU A 120 -11.09 13.78 -27.92
CA LEU A 120 -11.79 12.51 -28.17
C LEU A 120 -13.29 12.70 -27.93
N LEU A 121 -14.07 12.56 -29.00
CA LEU A 121 -15.51 12.80 -29.03
C LEU A 121 -16.29 11.49 -29.06
N THR A 122 -17.23 11.33 -28.13
CA THR A 122 -18.07 10.14 -27.97
C THR A 122 -19.54 10.52 -27.78
N GLU A 123 -20.45 9.55 -27.84
CA GLU A 123 -21.85 9.79 -27.45
C GLU A 123 -21.97 10.25 -25.98
N LEU A 124 -22.88 11.18 -25.71
CA LEU A 124 -23.21 11.55 -24.34
C LEU A 124 -24.16 10.52 -23.71
N CYS A 125 -23.75 9.92 -22.60
CA CYS A 125 -24.58 9.04 -21.78
C CYS A 125 -25.33 9.83 -20.69
N LYS A 126 -26.31 9.20 -20.01
CA LYS A 126 -27.09 9.83 -18.94
C LYS A 126 -26.31 10.11 -17.66
N GLY A 127 -25.23 9.37 -17.40
CA GLY A 127 -24.35 9.50 -16.23
C GLY A 127 -23.64 8.19 -15.90
N GLN A 128 -22.80 8.20 -14.87
CA GLN A 128 -22.14 6.98 -14.36
C GLN A 128 -23.15 6.10 -13.62
N LEU A 129 -23.09 4.78 -13.80
CA LEU A 129 -23.96 3.80 -13.13
C LEU A 129 -23.99 4.00 -11.62
N VAL A 130 -22.83 4.29 -11.02
CA VAL A 130 -22.66 4.56 -9.59
C VAL A 130 -23.64 5.63 -9.06
N GLU A 131 -23.84 6.73 -9.80
CA GLU A 131 -24.78 7.79 -9.42
C GLU A 131 -26.23 7.29 -9.32
N PHE A 132 -26.61 6.35 -10.19
CA PHE A 132 -27.95 5.75 -10.22
C PHE A 132 -28.10 4.71 -9.11
N LEU A 133 -27.07 3.91 -8.84
CA LEU A 133 -27.05 2.96 -7.72
C LEU A 133 -27.20 3.67 -6.37
N ASN A 134 -26.49 4.79 -6.17
CA ASN A 134 -26.55 5.58 -4.94
C ASN A 134 -27.93 6.20 -4.68
N LYS A 135 -28.65 6.58 -5.74
CA LYS A 135 -30.02 7.08 -5.62
C LYS A 135 -31.01 5.95 -5.37
N ALA A 136 -30.85 4.82 -6.07
CA ALA A 136 -31.66 3.62 -5.88
C ALA A 136 -31.51 3.00 -4.48
N GLU A 137 -30.35 3.16 -3.83
CA GLU A 137 -30.09 2.69 -2.46
C GLU A 137 -31.12 3.19 -1.44
N SER A 138 -31.63 4.41 -1.59
CA SER A 138 -32.70 4.96 -0.74
C SER A 138 -34.00 4.13 -0.76
N LYS A 139 -34.18 3.26 -1.75
CA LYS A 139 -35.34 2.37 -1.95
C LYS A 139 -35.03 0.90 -1.62
N GLY A 140 -33.82 0.60 -1.15
CA GLY A 140 -33.40 -0.72 -0.70
C GLY A 140 -32.41 -1.45 -1.63
N PRO A 141 -32.30 -2.79 -1.51
CA PRO A 141 -31.39 -3.59 -2.33
C PRO A 141 -31.96 -3.89 -3.73
N LEU A 142 -31.11 -3.81 -4.77
CA LEU A 142 -31.47 -4.02 -6.19
C LEU A 142 -32.23 -5.33 -6.43
N SER A 143 -33.14 -5.38 -7.42
CA SER A 143 -33.72 -6.64 -7.87
C SER A 143 -32.65 -7.55 -8.48
N CYS A 144 -32.81 -8.87 -8.35
CA CYS A 144 -31.92 -9.85 -8.99
C CYS A 144 -31.89 -9.67 -10.52
N ASP A 145 -33.00 -9.20 -11.09
CA ASP A 145 -33.17 -8.98 -12.52
C ASP A 145 -32.46 -7.72 -13.00
N THR A 146 -32.42 -6.66 -12.19
CA THR A 146 -31.62 -5.47 -12.46
C THR A 146 -30.12 -5.76 -12.35
N VAL A 147 -29.67 -6.51 -11.32
CA VAL A 147 -28.28 -6.99 -11.25
C VAL A 147 -27.92 -7.83 -12.49
N LEU A 148 -28.81 -8.76 -12.89
CA LEU A 148 -28.64 -9.58 -14.08
C LEU A 148 -28.49 -8.75 -15.37
N LYS A 149 -29.37 -7.77 -15.59
CA LYS A 149 -29.31 -6.87 -16.77
C LYS A 149 -28.00 -6.08 -16.81
N ILE A 150 -27.65 -5.43 -15.70
CA ILE A 150 -26.41 -4.63 -15.58
C ILE A 150 -25.19 -5.50 -15.90
N PHE A 151 -25.09 -6.65 -15.23
CA PHE A 151 -23.92 -7.51 -15.34
C PHE A 151 -23.83 -8.21 -16.69
N TYR A 152 -24.94 -8.72 -17.24
CA TYR A 152 -24.97 -9.30 -18.60
C TYR A 152 -24.53 -8.31 -19.67
N GLN A 153 -25.03 -7.07 -19.61
CA GLN A 153 -24.67 -6.02 -20.57
C GLN A 153 -23.20 -5.62 -20.46
N THR A 154 -22.65 -5.60 -19.24
CA THR A 154 -21.21 -5.42 -18.98
C THR A 154 -20.39 -6.56 -19.57
N CYS A 155 -20.73 -7.82 -19.27
CA CYS A 155 -20.07 -9.00 -19.84
C CYS A 155 -20.15 -9.06 -21.37
N ARG A 156 -21.23 -8.54 -21.98
CA ARG A 156 -21.36 -8.42 -23.43
C ARG A 156 -20.40 -7.40 -24.04
N ALA A 157 -20.09 -6.30 -23.35
CA ALA A 157 -19.06 -5.36 -23.76
C ALA A 157 -17.66 -6.02 -23.73
N VAL A 158 -17.31 -6.66 -22.61
CA VAL A 158 -16.03 -7.38 -22.44
C VAL A 158 -15.91 -8.53 -23.46
N GLN A 159 -16.99 -9.26 -23.74
CA GLN A 159 -17.00 -10.30 -24.77
C GLN A 159 -16.68 -9.73 -26.16
N HIS A 160 -17.12 -8.50 -26.47
CA HIS A 160 -16.78 -7.84 -27.73
C HIS A 160 -15.30 -7.42 -27.78
N MET A 161 -14.68 -7.09 -26.65
CA MET A 161 -13.25 -6.77 -26.55
C MET A 161 -12.36 -8.01 -26.69
N HIS A 162 -12.67 -9.11 -25.99
CA HIS A 162 -11.91 -10.35 -26.07
C HIS A 162 -12.04 -11.05 -27.43
N LYS A 163 -13.14 -10.80 -28.18
CA LYS A 163 -13.32 -11.29 -29.56
C LYS A 163 -12.50 -10.56 -30.62
N GLN A 164 -11.83 -9.46 -30.28
CA GLN A 164 -10.97 -8.75 -31.22
C GLN A 164 -9.74 -9.59 -31.59
N LYS A 165 -9.10 -9.25 -32.72
CA LYS A 165 -7.82 -9.84 -33.12
C LYS A 165 -6.75 -8.74 -33.24
N PRO A 166 -5.66 -8.79 -32.45
CA PRO A 166 -5.55 -9.53 -31.18
C PRO A 166 -6.64 -9.12 -30.16
N PRO A 167 -6.92 -9.94 -29.13
CA PRO A 167 -7.87 -9.62 -28.06
C PRO A 167 -7.48 -8.33 -27.33
N ILE A 168 -8.46 -7.51 -26.96
CA ILE A 168 -8.24 -6.30 -26.16
C ILE A 168 -8.63 -6.60 -24.71
N ILE A 169 -7.69 -6.41 -23.80
CA ILE A 169 -7.84 -6.55 -22.35
C ILE A 169 -8.09 -5.14 -21.78
N HIS A 170 -9.08 -4.99 -20.89
CA HIS A 170 -9.43 -3.67 -20.34
C HIS A 170 -8.52 -3.23 -19.18
N ARG A 171 -8.13 -4.17 -18.31
CA ARG A 171 -7.30 -3.99 -17.10
C ARG A 171 -7.89 -3.11 -15.98
N ASP A 172 -8.76 -2.15 -16.30
CA ASP A 172 -9.42 -1.27 -15.32
C ASP A 172 -10.96 -1.36 -15.38
N LEU A 173 -11.50 -2.59 -15.29
CA LEU A 173 -12.96 -2.78 -15.15
C LEU A 173 -13.39 -2.51 -13.72
N LYS A 174 -14.31 -1.55 -13.55
CA LYS A 174 -14.91 -1.14 -12.29
C LYS A 174 -16.26 -0.47 -12.53
N VAL A 175 -17.07 -0.28 -11.49
CA VAL A 175 -18.44 0.26 -11.65
C VAL A 175 -18.48 1.73 -12.09
N GLU A 176 -17.43 2.49 -11.81
CA GLU A 176 -17.22 3.88 -12.21
C GLU A 176 -17.07 4.02 -13.75
N ASN A 177 -16.52 2.98 -14.40
CA ASN A 177 -16.31 2.91 -15.85
C ASN A 177 -17.55 2.35 -16.60
N LEU A 178 -18.68 2.17 -15.90
CA LEU A 178 -19.97 1.79 -16.47
C LEU A 178 -20.90 3.00 -16.52
N LEU A 179 -21.39 3.33 -17.71
CA LEU A 179 -22.34 4.42 -17.95
C LEU A 179 -23.74 3.87 -18.25
N ILE A 180 -24.78 4.65 -17.98
CA ILE A 180 -26.13 4.37 -18.49
C ILE A 180 -26.36 5.18 -19.77
N GLY A 181 -26.50 4.50 -20.91
CA GLY A 181 -26.81 5.12 -22.19
C GLY A 181 -28.23 5.72 -22.24
N ASN A 182 -28.50 6.56 -23.24
CA ASN A 182 -29.82 7.22 -23.37
C ASN A 182 -31.01 6.26 -23.54
N GLN A 183 -30.75 5.01 -23.95
CA GLN A 183 -31.73 3.92 -24.06
C GLN A 183 -31.87 3.09 -22.77
N GLY A 184 -31.19 3.45 -21.67
CA GLY A 184 -31.25 2.69 -20.40
C GLY A 184 -30.43 1.40 -20.38
N THR A 185 -29.46 1.26 -21.28
CA THR A 185 -28.53 0.13 -21.36
C THR A 185 -27.15 0.51 -20.82
N ILE A 186 -26.41 -0.46 -20.27
CA ILE A 186 -25.05 -0.24 -19.81
C ILE A 186 -24.11 -0.04 -21.00
N LYS A 187 -23.23 0.95 -20.90
CA LYS A 187 -22.14 1.25 -21.84
C LYS A 187 -20.81 1.34 -21.08
N LEU A 188 -19.85 0.52 -21.48
CA LEU A 188 -18.48 0.57 -20.99
C LEU A 188 -17.73 1.78 -21.57
N CYS A 189 -16.98 2.49 -20.73
CA CYS A 189 -16.14 3.63 -21.11
C CYS A 189 -14.72 3.54 -20.50
N ASP A 190 -13.87 4.51 -20.87
CA ASP A 190 -12.47 4.68 -20.50
C ASP A 190 -11.53 3.51 -20.83
N PHE A 191 -10.87 3.61 -22.00
CA PHE A 191 -9.96 2.58 -22.52
C PHE A 191 -8.48 2.96 -22.33
N GLY A 192 -8.18 3.97 -21.51
CA GLY A 192 -6.81 4.46 -21.30
C GLY A 192 -5.83 3.41 -20.74
N SER A 193 -6.33 2.47 -19.93
CA SER A 193 -5.54 1.33 -19.42
C SER A 193 -5.53 0.09 -20.34
N ALA A 194 -6.33 0.08 -21.41
CA ALA A 194 -6.52 -1.12 -22.21
C ALA A 194 -5.24 -1.52 -22.97
N THR A 195 -5.09 -2.80 -23.28
CA THR A 195 -3.93 -3.32 -24.02
C THR A 195 -4.27 -4.58 -24.81
N THR A 196 -3.43 -4.94 -25.78
CA THR A 196 -3.44 -6.24 -26.46
C THR A 196 -2.24 -7.11 -26.07
N ILE A 197 -1.43 -6.65 -25.11
CA ILE A 197 -0.24 -7.34 -24.63
C ILE A 197 -0.66 -8.30 -23.51
N ALA A 198 -0.34 -9.58 -23.68
CA ALA A 198 -0.40 -10.58 -22.64
C ALA A 198 1.03 -10.94 -22.20
N HIS A 199 1.22 -11.20 -20.91
CA HIS A 199 2.50 -11.59 -20.35
C HIS A 199 2.44 -13.03 -19.86
N TYR A 200 3.51 -13.78 -20.12
CA TYR A 200 3.69 -15.16 -19.69
C TYR A 200 5.00 -15.23 -18.89
N PRO A 201 4.95 -14.98 -17.57
CA PRO A 201 6.11 -15.09 -16.70
C PRO A 201 6.56 -16.55 -16.59
N ASP A 202 7.86 -16.79 -16.80
CA ASP A 202 8.47 -18.11 -16.66
C ASP A 202 9.72 -18.04 -15.75
N TYR A 203 10.37 -19.18 -15.51
CA TYR A 203 11.60 -19.25 -14.70
C TYR A 203 12.80 -18.50 -15.30
N ASN A 204 12.75 -18.09 -16.58
CA ASN A 204 13.79 -17.29 -17.24
C ASN A 204 13.58 -15.78 -17.06
N TRP A 205 12.42 -15.34 -16.55
CA TRP A 205 12.19 -13.93 -16.22
C TRP A 205 13.01 -13.49 -15.02
N THR A 206 13.97 -12.58 -15.27
CA THR A 206 14.75 -11.92 -14.21
C THR A 206 13.85 -11.13 -13.24
N ALA A 207 14.32 -10.95 -12.01
CA ALA A 207 13.63 -10.12 -11.02
C ALA A 207 13.36 -8.69 -11.51
N GLN A 208 14.30 -8.12 -12.30
CA GLN A 208 14.14 -6.81 -12.93
C GLN A 208 12.99 -6.80 -13.95
N ARG A 209 12.88 -7.83 -14.81
CA ARG A 209 11.77 -7.94 -15.78
C ARG A 209 10.42 -8.09 -15.07
N ARG A 210 10.37 -8.84 -13.97
CA ARG A 210 9.17 -8.97 -13.13
C ARG A 210 8.79 -7.61 -12.52
N ALA A 211 9.74 -6.90 -11.90
CA ALA A 211 9.51 -5.56 -11.33
C ALA A 211 9.00 -4.54 -12.38
N MET A 212 9.58 -4.50 -13.58
CA MET A 212 9.12 -3.63 -14.67
C MET A 212 7.65 -3.88 -15.05
N VAL A 213 7.22 -5.15 -15.07
CA VAL A 213 5.82 -5.50 -15.35
C VAL A 213 4.92 -5.20 -14.15
N GLU A 214 5.38 -5.40 -12.90
CA GLU A 214 4.62 -4.96 -11.72
C GLU A 214 4.39 -3.44 -11.75
N ASP A 215 5.40 -2.63 -12.05
CA ASP A 215 5.30 -1.17 -12.14
C ASP A 215 4.40 -0.70 -13.31
N GLU A 216 4.35 -1.44 -14.42
CA GLU A 216 3.38 -1.17 -15.49
C GLU A 216 1.94 -1.47 -15.04
N MET A 217 1.71 -2.64 -14.43
CA MET A 217 0.37 -3.03 -13.99
C MET A 217 -0.11 -2.18 -12.83
N VAL A 218 0.75 -1.81 -11.88
CA VAL A 218 0.41 -0.93 -10.74
C VAL A 218 -0.05 0.45 -11.21
N ARG A 219 0.53 1.00 -12.29
CA ARG A 219 0.11 2.27 -12.91
C ARG A 219 -1.24 2.19 -13.62
N ASN A 220 -1.57 1.05 -14.24
CA ASN A 220 -2.72 0.90 -15.12
C ASN A 220 -3.92 0.14 -14.50
N THR A 221 -3.90 -0.17 -13.19
CA THR A 221 -4.95 -0.92 -12.50
C THR A 221 -5.38 -0.28 -11.17
N THR A 222 -6.70 -0.24 -10.94
CA THR A 222 -7.27 0.18 -9.65
C THR A 222 -6.90 -0.82 -8.53
N PRO A 223 -6.34 -0.39 -7.37
CA PRO A 223 -5.73 -1.28 -6.36
C PRO A 223 -6.58 -2.46 -5.87
N MET A 224 -7.86 -2.23 -5.55
CA MET A 224 -8.78 -3.28 -5.05
C MET A 224 -9.17 -4.30 -6.13
N TYR A 225 -9.11 -3.92 -7.41
CA TYR A 225 -9.43 -4.78 -8.55
C TYR A 225 -8.23 -5.59 -9.08
N ARG A 226 -7.02 -5.37 -8.53
CA ARG A 226 -5.82 -6.11 -8.93
C ARG A 226 -5.99 -7.61 -8.75
N THR A 227 -5.43 -8.36 -9.69
CA THR A 227 -5.58 -9.81 -9.74
C THR A 227 -4.39 -10.54 -9.10
N PRO A 228 -4.58 -11.78 -8.64
CA PRO A 228 -3.50 -12.58 -8.03
C PRO A 228 -2.24 -12.66 -8.89
N GLU A 229 -2.37 -12.87 -10.20
CA GLU A 229 -1.28 -12.98 -11.18
C GLU A 229 -0.50 -11.68 -11.42
N ILE A 230 -1.06 -10.52 -11.05
CA ILE A 230 -0.34 -9.23 -11.05
C ILE A 230 0.43 -9.04 -9.73
N ILE A 231 -0.16 -9.48 -8.62
CA ILE A 231 0.38 -9.25 -7.27
C ILE A 231 1.50 -10.26 -6.94
N ASP A 232 1.41 -11.48 -7.45
CA ASP A 232 2.44 -12.51 -7.33
C ASP A 232 2.89 -13.01 -8.72
N LEU A 233 3.86 -12.29 -9.28
CA LEU A 233 4.57 -12.67 -10.50
C LEU A 233 5.47 -13.91 -10.33
N TYR A 234 5.62 -14.45 -9.11
CA TYR A 234 6.42 -15.64 -8.82
C TYR A 234 5.65 -16.94 -8.89
N SER A 235 4.32 -16.90 -8.84
CA SER A 235 3.44 -18.02 -9.21
C SER A 235 3.45 -18.35 -10.72
N ASN A 236 4.15 -17.56 -11.55
CA ASN A 236 4.27 -17.75 -13.01
C ASN A 236 2.92 -17.83 -13.77
N PHE A 237 1.86 -17.25 -13.22
CA PHE A 237 0.54 -17.24 -13.85
C PHE A 237 0.49 -16.31 -15.07
N PRO A 238 -0.25 -16.66 -16.14
CA PRO A 238 -0.40 -15.82 -17.32
C PRO A 238 -1.25 -14.57 -17.03
N ILE A 239 -0.73 -13.40 -17.41
CA ILE A 239 -1.38 -12.10 -17.27
C ILE A 239 -2.00 -11.74 -18.61
N GLY A 240 -3.31 -11.95 -18.75
CA GLY A 240 -4.04 -11.80 -20.00
C GLY A 240 -5.51 -11.41 -19.81
N GLU A 241 -6.37 -11.80 -20.74
CA GLU A 241 -7.82 -11.54 -20.71
C GLU A 241 -8.54 -12.00 -19.43
N LYS A 242 -7.99 -12.99 -18.72
CA LYS A 242 -8.50 -13.48 -17.44
C LYS A 242 -8.41 -12.46 -16.29
N GLN A 243 -7.67 -11.36 -16.47
CA GLN A 243 -7.71 -10.20 -15.56
C GLN A 243 -9.12 -9.59 -15.50
N ASP A 244 -9.73 -9.36 -16.67
CA ASP A 244 -11.05 -8.76 -16.79
C ASP A 244 -12.14 -9.67 -16.16
N ILE A 245 -11.95 -10.99 -16.20
CA ILE A 245 -12.86 -11.96 -15.55
C ILE A 245 -12.85 -11.82 -14.03
N TRP A 246 -11.68 -11.64 -13.41
CA TRP A 246 -11.58 -11.40 -11.97
C TRP A 246 -12.29 -10.10 -11.59
N ALA A 247 -12.04 -9.02 -12.35
CA ALA A 247 -12.70 -7.73 -12.13
C ALA A 247 -14.23 -7.81 -12.31
N LEU A 248 -14.73 -8.59 -13.27
CA LEU A 248 -16.15 -8.91 -13.40
C LEU A 248 -16.69 -9.69 -12.19
N GLY A 249 -15.92 -10.62 -11.63
CA GLY A 249 -16.23 -11.28 -10.34
C GLY A 249 -16.41 -10.27 -9.20
N CYS A 250 -15.51 -9.30 -9.11
CA CYS A 250 -15.59 -8.21 -8.13
C CYS A 250 -16.81 -7.29 -8.36
N ILE A 251 -17.11 -6.94 -9.62
CA ILE A 251 -18.30 -6.14 -9.97
C ILE A 251 -19.59 -6.87 -9.61
N LEU A 252 -19.72 -8.17 -9.93
CA LEU A 252 -20.92 -8.94 -9.60
C LEU A 252 -21.12 -9.04 -8.08
N TYR A 253 -20.04 -9.32 -7.33
CA TYR A 253 -20.08 -9.32 -5.88
C TYR A 253 -20.54 -7.95 -5.33
N LEU A 254 -19.97 -6.84 -5.85
CA LEU A 254 -20.32 -5.48 -5.44
C LEU A 254 -21.79 -5.13 -5.75
N LEU A 255 -22.33 -5.55 -6.90
CA LEU A 255 -23.73 -5.33 -7.27
C LEU A 255 -24.72 -6.11 -6.37
N CYS A 256 -24.32 -7.29 -5.88
CA CYS A 256 -25.12 -8.09 -4.95
C CYS A 256 -25.06 -7.56 -3.52
N PHE A 257 -23.84 -7.32 -3.00
CA PHE A 257 -23.61 -7.13 -1.57
C PHE A 257 -23.28 -5.68 -1.16
N LYS A 258 -23.17 -4.76 -2.13
CA LYS A 258 -22.82 -3.33 -1.95
C LYS A 258 -21.45 -3.07 -1.31
N GLN A 259 -20.65 -4.12 -1.11
CA GLN A 259 -19.28 -4.06 -0.60
C GLN A 259 -18.36 -4.71 -1.63
N HIS A 260 -17.12 -4.25 -1.72
CA HIS A 260 -16.13 -4.86 -2.62
C HIS A 260 -15.50 -6.09 -1.93
N PRO A 261 -15.30 -7.25 -2.60
CA PRO A 261 -14.82 -8.46 -1.93
C PRO A 261 -13.42 -8.29 -1.31
N PHE A 262 -12.64 -7.34 -1.82
CA PHE A 262 -11.30 -6.95 -1.37
C PHE A 262 -11.21 -5.43 -1.15
N GLU A 263 -12.19 -4.82 -0.47
CA GLU A 263 -12.27 -3.37 -0.22
C GLU A 263 -11.00 -2.78 0.42
N ASP A 264 -10.36 -3.55 1.31
CA ASP A 264 -9.08 -3.21 1.95
C ASP A 264 -7.86 -3.18 1.00
N GLY A 265 -8.01 -3.63 -0.25
CA GLY A 265 -6.91 -3.77 -1.21
C GLY A 265 -5.78 -4.69 -0.72
N ALA A 266 -6.06 -5.56 0.25
CA ALA A 266 -5.02 -6.32 0.94
C ALA A 266 -4.41 -7.38 0.01
N LYS A 267 -3.17 -7.13 -0.46
CA LYS A 267 -2.40 -8.03 -1.36
C LYS A 267 -2.51 -9.51 -0.93
N LEU A 268 -2.39 -9.81 0.36
CA LEU A 268 -2.49 -11.18 0.90
C LEU A 268 -3.89 -11.81 0.76
N ARG A 269 -4.98 -11.04 0.88
CA ARG A 269 -6.33 -11.57 0.68
C ARG A 269 -6.60 -11.88 -0.77
N ILE A 270 -6.15 -11.01 -1.68
CA ILE A 270 -6.27 -11.21 -3.13
C ILE A 270 -5.47 -12.46 -3.56
N VAL A 271 -4.18 -12.54 -3.23
CA VAL A 271 -3.31 -13.69 -3.60
C VAL A 271 -3.84 -15.02 -3.08
N ASN A 272 -4.44 -15.05 -1.88
CA ASN A 272 -5.03 -16.26 -1.31
C ASN A 272 -6.51 -16.49 -1.70
N GLY A 273 -7.12 -15.61 -2.52
CA GLY A 273 -8.54 -15.70 -2.91
C GLY A 273 -9.52 -15.58 -1.74
N LYS A 274 -9.15 -14.88 -0.66
CA LYS A 274 -9.91 -14.82 0.59
C LYS A 274 -10.95 -13.69 0.62
N TYR A 275 -12.17 -14.02 0.22
CA TYR A 275 -13.38 -13.22 0.39
C TYR A 275 -14.50 -14.11 0.95
N SER A 276 -15.49 -13.49 1.60
CA SER A 276 -16.64 -14.18 2.18
C SER A 276 -17.90 -13.83 1.37
N VAL A 277 -18.68 -14.83 0.99
CA VAL A 277 -20.05 -14.61 0.48
C VAL A 277 -20.99 -14.82 1.68
N PRO A 278 -21.95 -13.93 1.97
CA PRO A 278 -22.87 -14.11 3.10
C PRO A 278 -23.64 -15.43 2.97
N GLU A 279 -23.52 -16.30 3.99
CA GLU A 279 -24.19 -17.62 3.99
C GLU A 279 -25.72 -17.47 4.09
N ASP A 280 -26.18 -16.39 4.73
CA ASP A 280 -27.59 -16.06 4.95
C ASP A 280 -28.27 -15.42 3.72
N ASP A 281 -27.56 -15.18 2.61
CA ASP A 281 -28.12 -14.51 1.42
C ASP A 281 -29.07 -15.41 0.64
N THR A 282 -30.36 -15.14 0.81
CA THR A 282 -31.44 -15.77 0.03
C THR A 282 -31.79 -15.01 -1.26
N LYS A 283 -31.25 -13.80 -1.49
CA LYS A 283 -31.66 -12.91 -2.59
C LYS A 283 -30.79 -13.04 -3.84
N TYR A 284 -29.48 -13.20 -3.68
CA TYR A 284 -28.53 -13.27 -4.79
C TYR A 284 -27.86 -14.64 -4.95
N LEU A 285 -28.38 -15.67 -4.26
CA LEU A 285 -27.92 -17.06 -4.30
C LEU A 285 -27.60 -17.59 -5.70
N VAL A 286 -28.41 -17.23 -6.71
CA VAL A 286 -28.22 -17.63 -8.12
C VAL A 286 -26.89 -17.17 -8.73
N PHE A 287 -26.28 -16.11 -8.19
CA PHE A 287 -24.99 -15.58 -8.62
C PHE A 287 -23.78 -16.14 -7.85
N HIS A 288 -23.99 -16.80 -6.70
CA HIS A 288 -22.89 -17.27 -5.83
C HIS A 288 -21.92 -18.19 -6.55
N GLY A 289 -22.45 -19.14 -7.35
CA GLY A 289 -21.62 -20.03 -8.15
C GLY A 289 -20.79 -19.29 -9.21
N LEU A 290 -21.38 -18.28 -9.87
CA LEU A 290 -20.70 -17.49 -10.89
C LEU A 290 -19.61 -16.59 -10.30
N ILE A 291 -19.87 -15.97 -9.15
CA ILE A 291 -18.86 -15.23 -8.37
C ILE A 291 -17.67 -16.15 -8.03
N LYS A 292 -17.95 -17.34 -7.48
CA LYS A 292 -16.92 -18.33 -7.11
C LYS A 292 -16.08 -18.83 -8.29
N SER A 293 -16.66 -18.94 -9.48
CA SER A 293 -15.95 -19.35 -10.69
C SER A 293 -15.20 -18.22 -11.42
N MET A 294 -15.51 -16.95 -11.14
CA MET A 294 -14.74 -15.79 -11.64
C MET A 294 -13.61 -15.39 -10.69
N LEU A 295 -13.81 -15.50 -9.37
CA LEU A 295 -12.82 -15.17 -8.34
C LEU A 295 -11.92 -16.37 -7.96
N LYS A 296 -11.48 -17.13 -8.97
CA LYS A 296 -10.45 -18.18 -8.82
C LYS A 296 -9.06 -17.56 -8.81
N VAL A 297 -8.19 -18.04 -7.92
CA VAL A 297 -6.80 -17.54 -7.80
C VAL A 297 -6.03 -17.75 -9.09
N ASN A 298 -5.94 -19.00 -9.56
CA ASN A 298 -5.36 -19.33 -10.85
C ASN A 298 -6.22 -18.75 -12.00
N PRO A 299 -5.69 -17.88 -12.88
CA PRO A 299 -6.44 -17.33 -14.02
C PRO A 299 -6.88 -18.40 -15.03
N GLU A 300 -6.19 -19.54 -15.12
CA GLU A 300 -6.58 -20.64 -16.02
C GLU A 300 -7.88 -21.32 -15.58
N GLU A 301 -8.10 -21.44 -14.26
CA GLU A 301 -9.34 -21.98 -13.66
C GLU A 301 -10.55 -21.04 -13.74
N ARG A 302 -10.34 -19.75 -14.04
CA ARG A 302 -11.46 -18.80 -14.23
C ARG A 302 -12.22 -19.14 -15.51
N LEU A 303 -13.55 -18.99 -15.49
CA LEU A 303 -14.35 -19.07 -16.72
C LEU A 303 -13.85 -18.08 -17.79
N SER A 304 -13.98 -18.44 -19.07
CA SER A 304 -13.89 -17.47 -20.16
C SER A 304 -15.10 -16.54 -20.15
N ILE A 305 -14.98 -15.37 -20.78
CA ILE A 305 -16.10 -14.44 -20.92
C ILE A 305 -17.30 -15.04 -21.68
N THR A 306 -17.07 -16.03 -22.54
CA THR A 306 -18.13 -16.72 -23.28
C THR A 306 -18.92 -17.66 -22.38
N GLU A 307 -18.27 -18.39 -21.48
CA GLU A 307 -18.95 -19.22 -20.47
C GLU A 307 -19.72 -18.38 -19.45
N VAL A 308 -19.13 -17.26 -18.99
CA VAL A 308 -19.82 -16.29 -18.11
C VAL A 308 -21.09 -15.75 -18.78
N VAL A 309 -21.00 -15.35 -20.06
CA VAL A 309 -22.18 -14.90 -20.82
C VAL A 309 -23.21 -16.02 -20.99
N SER A 310 -22.79 -17.27 -21.23
CA SER A 310 -23.70 -18.42 -21.33
C SER A 310 -24.49 -18.65 -20.03
N HIS A 311 -23.80 -18.77 -18.90
CA HIS A 311 -24.46 -18.96 -17.59
C HIS A 311 -25.46 -17.83 -17.27
N LEU A 312 -25.16 -16.58 -17.65
CA LEU A 312 -26.08 -15.46 -17.48
C LEU A 312 -27.30 -15.55 -18.40
N GLN A 313 -27.20 -16.18 -19.58
CA GLN A 313 -28.35 -16.46 -20.44
C GLN A 313 -29.24 -17.55 -19.84
N ASP A 314 -28.65 -18.59 -19.25
CA ASP A 314 -29.40 -19.66 -18.58
C ASP A 314 -30.16 -19.12 -17.35
N ILE A 315 -29.52 -18.28 -16.54
CA ILE A 315 -30.15 -17.57 -15.42
C ILE A 315 -31.29 -16.66 -15.93
N ALA A 316 -31.08 -15.94 -17.04
CA ALA A 316 -32.10 -15.08 -17.61
C ALA A 316 -33.31 -15.85 -18.16
N ALA A 317 -33.07 -16.99 -18.81
CA ALA A 317 -34.13 -17.88 -19.29
C ALA A 317 -34.94 -18.48 -18.12
N ALA A 318 -34.26 -19.00 -17.09
CA ALA A 318 -34.90 -19.55 -15.90
C ALA A 318 -35.74 -18.53 -15.11
N ARG A 319 -35.38 -17.23 -15.20
CA ARG A 319 -36.11 -16.11 -14.57
C ARG A 319 -37.11 -15.43 -15.50
N ASN A 320 -37.23 -15.86 -16.76
CA ASN A 320 -38.05 -15.23 -17.81
C ASN A 320 -37.76 -13.72 -18.01
N VAL A 321 -36.47 -13.34 -17.95
CA VAL A 321 -36.00 -11.95 -18.10
C VAL A 321 -35.26 -11.81 -19.42
N ASN A 322 -35.52 -10.73 -20.19
CA ASN A 322 -34.64 -10.35 -21.30
C ASN A 322 -33.47 -9.49 -20.76
N PRO A 323 -32.23 -10.01 -20.68
CA PRO A 323 -31.12 -9.30 -20.04
C PRO A 323 -30.55 -8.19 -20.94
N LYS A 324 -30.93 -8.15 -22.23
CA LYS A 324 -30.60 -7.08 -23.18
C LYS A 324 -31.54 -5.87 -23.08
N SER A 325 -32.66 -6.01 -22.38
CA SER A 325 -33.66 -4.94 -22.27
C SER A 325 -33.15 -3.78 -21.40
N PRO A 326 -33.64 -2.55 -21.61
CA PRO A 326 -33.36 -1.41 -20.75
C PRO A 326 -33.61 -1.68 -19.26
N ILE A 327 -32.86 -0.96 -18.44
CA ILE A 327 -32.98 -0.94 -16.99
C ILE A 327 -33.89 0.26 -16.63
N THR A 328 -35.18 0.13 -16.96
CA THR A 328 -36.20 1.18 -16.76
C THR A 328 -36.28 1.64 -15.30
N GLU A 329 -36.11 0.70 -14.36
CA GLU A 329 -36.04 0.97 -12.92
C GLU A 329 -35.06 2.11 -12.58
N LEU A 330 -33.88 2.19 -13.22
CA LEU A 330 -32.90 3.24 -12.93
C LEU A 330 -33.20 4.55 -13.69
N LEU A 331 -33.86 4.48 -14.85
CA LEU A 331 -34.23 5.68 -15.62
C LEU A 331 -35.38 6.47 -14.99
N GLU A 332 -36.45 5.80 -14.58
CA GLU A 332 -37.65 6.43 -14.02
C GLU A 332 -37.38 7.14 -12.69
N GLN A 333 -36.35 6.71 -11.97
CA GLN A 333 -35.97 7.24 -10.64
C GLN A 333 -35.28 8.61 -10.67
N ASN A 334 -34.90 9.12 -11.86
CA ASN A 334 -34.10 10.34 -12.00
C ASN A 334 -34.83 11.54 -12.64
N GLY A 335 -36.16 11.48 -12.76
CA GLY A 335 -36.98 12.54 -13.37
C GLY A 335 -37.16 12.31 -14.87
N GLY A 336 -38.36 11.89 -15.26
CA GLY A 336 -38.67 11.54 -16.64
C GLY A 336 -38.82 12.75 -17.56
N TYR A 337 -38.56 12.53 -18.86
CA TYR A 337 -39.10 13.40 -19.90
C TYR A 337 -40.59 13.11 -20.06
N GLY A 338 -41.44 14.10 -19.75
CA GLY A 338 -42.80 14.11 -20.24
C GLY A 338 -42.84 14.56 -21.69
N ASN A 339 -43.52 13.82 -22.55
CA ASN A 339 -44.35 14.45 -23.58
C ASN A 339 -45.47 13.51 -24.03
N THR A 340 -46.70 14.02 -23.92
CA THR A 340 -47.93 13.34 -24.31
C THR A 340 -48.06 13.20 -25.83
N VAL A 341 -48.40 12.01 -26.31
CA VAL A 341 -49.24 11.85 -27.51
C VAL A 341 -50.37 10.89 -27.16
N ASN A 342 -51.61 11.37 -27.30
CA ASN A 342 -52.82 10.56 -27.13
C ASN A 342 -52.89 9.46 -28.20
N GLN A 343 -53.28 8.25 -27.80
CA GLN A 343 -54.21 7.43 -28.60
C GLN A 343 -55.14 6.62 -27.69
N LYS A 344 -56.38 6.42 -28.16
CA LYS A 344 -57.55 6.10 -27.32
C LYS A 344 -57.74 4.60 -27.10
N ALA A 345 -58.48 4.30 -26.03
CA ALA A 345 -58.89 2.99 -25.58
C ALA A 345 -59.63 2.13 -26.63
N PHE A 346 -59.56 0.81 -26.42
CA PHE A 346 -60.72 -0.08 -26.58
C PHE A 346 -60.74 -1.13 -25.45
N ASN A 347 -61.86 -1.20 -24.73
CA ASN A 347 -62.17 -2.28 -23.78
C ASN A 347 -62.82 -3.44 -24.54
N VAL A 348 -62.42 -4.69 -24.27
CA VAL A 348 -63.29 -5.86 -24.43
C VAL A 348 -63.08 -6.81 -23.23
N ILE A 349 -64.18 -7.10 -22.53
CA ILE A 349 -64.29 -8.12 -21.48
C ILE A 349 -65.16 -9.25 -22.04
N PRO A 350 -64.85 -10.53 -21.77
CA PRO A 350 -65.86 -11.59 -21.72
C PRO A 350 -66.20 -11.97 -20.27
N GLN A 351 -67.50 -12.01 -19.96
CA GLN A 351 -68.07 -12.60 -18.74
C GLN A 351 -68.41 -14.09 -18.96
N VAL A 352 -69.14 -14.69 -17.98
CA VAL A 352 -69.83 -16.02 -17.97
C VAL A 352 -68.96 -17.14 -17.36
N SER A 353 -69.36 -17.91 -16.34
CA SER A 353 -70.62 -18.00 -15.54
C SER A 353 -70.40 -18.59 -14.13
N LYS A 354 -71.38 -18.39 -13.21
CA LYS A 354 -71.57 -19.18 -11.97
C LYS A 354 -72.52 -20.38 -12.19
N PRO A 355 -72.60 -21.33 -11.24
CA PRO A 355 -73.85 -21.45 -10.44
C PRO A 355 -73.67 -21.40 -8.91
N GLN A 356 -74.79 -21.35 -8.18
CA GLN A 356 -74.93 -21.34 -6.70
C GLN A 356 -74.81 -22.77 -6.10
N GLY A 357 -74.35 -23.03 -4.86
CA GLY A 357 -75.00 -22.81 -3.54
C GLY A 357 -75.69 -24.11 -3.03
N PRO A 358 -76.00 -24.34 -1.72
CA PRO A 358 -75.90 -23.46 -0.54
C PRO A 358 -75.38 -24.10 0.81
N SER A 359 -75.15 -23.23 1.81
CA SER A 359 -75.35 -23.37 3.29
C SER A 359 -74.85 -24.59 4.14
N GLY A 360 -74.12 -24.29 5.22
CA GLY A 360 -73.89 -25.15 6.41
C GLY A 360 -73.05 -24.43 7.49
N ILE A 361 -73.25 -24.69 8.79
CA ILE A 361 -72.61 -23.99 9.95
C ILE A 361 -71.67 -24.96 10.75
N PRO A 362 -71.04 -24.66 11.94
CA PRO A 362 -69.62 -25.00 12.18
C PRO A 362 -69.36 -26.01 13.34
N ALA A 363 -68.10 -26.07 13.82
CA ALA A 363 -67.47 -27.01 14.78
C ALA A 363 -66.90 -28.29 14.12
N GLY A 364 -65.85 -28.96 14.62
CA GLY A 364 -64.93 -28.68 15.75
C GLY A 364 -63.94 -29.86 15.95
N ASP A 365 -62.78 -29.59 16.56
CA ASP A 365 -61.79 -30.50 17.22
C ASP A 365 -61.13 -31.73 16.52
N GLU A 366 -59.84 -31.91 16.90
CA GLU A 366 -59.00 -33.13 17.01
C GLU A 366 -58.63 -34.03 15.78
N ASP A 367 -57.35 -33.93 15.38
CA ASP A 367 -56.26 -34.97 15.27
C ASP A 367 -56.56 -36.50 15.27
N PRO A 368 -55.61 -37.43 14.91
CA PRO A 368 -54.29 -37.28 14.23
C PRO A 368 -53.89 -38.42 13.22
N ASN A 369 -52.65 -38.33 12.70
CA ASN A 369 -51.68 -39.43 12.46
C ASN A 369 -51.75 -40.36 11.21
N SER A 370 -50.67 -40.33 10.41
CA SER A 370 -49.94 -41.46 9.77
C SER A 370 -48.77 -40.87 8.94
N GLY A 371 -47.54 -41.40 8.86
CA GLY A 371 -46.93 -42.69 9.20
C GLY A 371 -46.30 -43.26 7.90
N GLY A 372 -45.02 -43.60 7.74
CA GLY A 372 -43.85 -43.76 8.62
C GLY A 372 -42.72 -44.45 7.81
N PHE A 373 -41.70 -44.96 8.52
CA PHE A 373 -40.67 -45.95 8.07
C PHE A 373 -39.49 -45.44 7.21
N PHE A 374 -38.23 -45.90 7.38
CA PHE A 374 -37.65 -46.99 8.19
C PHE A 374 -36.33 -46.58 8.88
N ASP A 375 -35.99 -47.26 9.98
CA ASP A 375 -34.67 -47.36 10.61
C ASP A 375 -34.42 -48.85 10.90
N ILE A 376 -33.17 -49.37 10.81
CA ILE A 376 -32.67 -50.64 11.43
C ILE A 376 -31.19 -50.97 11.06
N LEU A 377 -30.31 -50.95 12.08
CA LEU A 377 -29.14 -51.81 12.43
C LEU A 377 -28.08 -52.34 11.41
N LYS A 378 -26.89 -52.86 11.79
CA LYS A 378 -25.90 -52.67 12.91
C LYS A 378 -24.77 -53.73 12.83
N GLY A 379 -23.50 -53.35 13.08
CA GLY A 379 -22.31 -54.23 13.29
C GLY A 379 -21.61 -54.70 12.00
N GLY A 380 -20.29 -54.87 11.85
CA GLY A 380 -19.07 -54.69 12.66
C GLY A 380 -17.84 -54.99 11.74
N THR A 381 -16.57 -55.07 12.13
CA THR A 381 -15.84 -54.91 13.41
C THR A 381 -14.36 -54.53 13.14
N GLU A 382 -13.75 -53.76 14.05
CA GLU A 382 -12.29 -53.64 14.35
C GLU A 382 -11.20 -53.72 13.25
N ARG A 383 -10.37 -52.66 13.15
CA ARG A 383 -8.97 -52.69 13.64
C ARG A 383 -8.27 -51.32 13.60
N PHE A 384 -7.20 -51.20 14.40
CA PHE A 384 -6.22 -50.11 14.50
C PHE A 384 -6.64 -48.77 15.14
N LEU A 385 -6.62 -48.78 16.48
CA LEU A 385 -6.19 -47.63 17.27
C LEU A 385 -4.66 -47.47 17.20
N SER A 386 -4.17 -46.31 16.76
CA SER A 386 -2.93 -45.69 17.23
C SER A 386 -2.98 -44.19 16.93
N ASN A 387 -2.23 -43.38 17.70
CA ASN A 387 -2.18 -41.91 17.62
C ASN A 387 -3.34 -41.11 18.25
N ILE A 388 -3.84 -41.54 19.41
CA ILE A 388 -4.45 -40.60 20.38
C ILE A 388 -3.34 -40.07 21.30
N LYS A 389 -2.74 -38.92 20.93
CA LYS A 389 -2.07 -38.03 21.90
C LYS A 389 -1.89 -36.55 21.49
N ASP A 390 -1.98 -36.21 20.20
CA ASP A 390 -1.73 -34.83 19.71
C ASP A 390 -3.00 -33.95 19.51
N THR A 391 -4.20 -34.52 19.67
CA THR A 391 -5.45 -33.81 19.35
C THR A 391 -5.88 -32.79 20.43
N SER A 392 -5.39 -32.92 21.67
CA SER A 392 -5.74 -32.04 22.79
C SER A 392 -5.27 -30.59 22.64
N SER A 393 -4.22 -30.34 21.85
CA SER A 393 -3.66 -28.99 21.66
C SER A 393 -4.43 -28.14 20.64
N LYS A 394 -5.13 -28.75 19.68
CA LYS A 394 -5.82 -28.03 18.59
C LYS A 394 -7.26 -27.62 18.93
N VAL A 395 -7.94 -28.37 19.80
CA VAL A 395 -9.34 -28.11 20.17
C VAL A 395 -9.48 -26.91 21.13
N ILE A 396 -8.44 -26.58 21.91
CA ILE A 396 -8.43 -25.35 22.74
C ILE A 396 -8.31 -24.10 21.85
N GLN A 397 -7.70 -24.22 20.66
CA GLN A 397 -7.48 -23.08 19.75
C GLN A 397 -8.73 -22.71 18.94
N SER A 398 -9.71 -23.61 18.80
CA SER A 398 -10.94 -23.40 18.03
C SER A 398 -12.08 -22.72 18.78
N VAL A 399 -12.00 -22.58 20.11
CA VAL A 399 -13.09 -21.99 20.94
C VAL A 399 -12.92 -20.48 21.15
N THR A 400 -11.72 -19.92 20.92
CA THR A 400 -11.43 -18.48 21.10
C THR A 400 -11.64 -17.60 19.86
N ASN A 401 -12.05 -18.14 18.71
CA ASN A 401 -12.18 -17.37 17.46
C ASN A 401 -13.56 -16.70 17.24
N TYR A 402 -14.45 -16.70 18.24
CA TYR A 402 -15.78 -16.07 18.16
C TYR A 402 -15.84 -14.71 18.90
N ALA A 403 -14.92 -13.78 18.59
CA ALA A 403 -15.11 -12.36 18.89
C ALA A 403 -14.12 -11.43 18.13
N LYS A 404 -14.69 -10.44 17.43
CA LYS A 404 -14.06 -9.18 16.96
C LYS A 404 -13.03 -9.28 15.82
N GLY A 405 -12.92 -8.20 15.06
CA GLY A 405 -12.30 -8.17 13.72
C GLY A 405 -10.78 -8.35 13.70
N ASP A 406 -10.26 -8.67 12.51
CA ASP A 406 -8.84 -8.95 12.27
C ASP A 406 -7.93 -7.77 12.68
N LEU A 407 -7.31 -7.92 13.85
CA LEU A 407 -6.26 -7.03 14.33
C LEU A 407 -5.02 -7.19 13.45
N ASP A 408 -4.45 -6.08 12.98
CA ASP A 408 -3.14 -6.06 12.36
C ASP A 408 -2.06 -6.28 13.44
N LEU A 409 -1.84 -7.54 13.78
CA LEU A 409 -0.85 -8.02 14.74
C LEU A 409 -0.24 -9.33 14.23
N SER A 410 1.07 -9.32 13.95
CA SER A 410 1.82 -10.46 13.39
C SER A 410 2.89 -10.94 14.38
N TYR A 411 2.95 -12.25 14.62
CA TYR A 411 4.02 -12.86 15.43
C TYR A 411 5.24 -13.14 14.54
N ILE A 412 6.33 -12.40 14.77
CA ILE A 412 7.63 -12.63 14.12
C ILE A 412 8.29 -13.87 14.72
N THR A 413 8.17 -14.03 16.04
CA THR A 413 8.34 -15.29 16.78
C THR A 413 7.18 -15.43 17.78
N SER A 414 7.03 -16.57 18.43
CA SER A 414 6.00 -16.74 19.48
C SER A 414 6.11 -15.74 20.64
N ARG A 415 7.29 -15.16 20.86
CA ARG A 415 7.57 -14.18 21.93
C ARG A 415 7.78 -12.74 21.45
N ILE A 416 7.80 -12.50 20.14
CA ILE A 416 7.91 -11.17 19.52
C ILE A 416 6.79 -10.97 18.51
N ALA A 417 5.88 -10.05 18.80
CA ALA A 417 4.84 -9.62 17.87
C ALA A 417 4.99 -8.15 17.47
N VAL A 418 4.47 -7.83 16.29
CA VAL A 418 4.44 -6.47 15.72
C VAL A 418 3.01 -6.12 15.35
N MET A 419 2.60 -4.89 15.61
CA MET A 419 1.29 -4.37 15.22
C MET A 419 1.39 -2.95 14.63
N SER A 420 0.34 -2.47 13.97
CA SER A 420 0.14 -1.04 13.72
C SER A 420 -0.43 -0.32 14.95
N PHE A 421 -0.38 1.02 14.91
CA PHE A 421 -0.70 1.88 16.05
C PHE A 421 -2.12 1.64 16.60
N PRO A 422 -2.26 1.36 17.91
CA PRO A 422 -3.57 1.16 18.53
C PRO A 422 -4.27 2.51 18.74
N ALA A 423 -5.31 2.75 17.94
CA ALA A 423 -6.05 4.00 17.89
C ALA A 423 -7.28 4.03 18.81
N GLU A 424 -7.64 5.23 19.26
CA GLU A 424 -8.89 5.54 19.96
C GLU A 424 -9.84 6.33 19.05
N GLY A 425 -11.16 6.18 19.27
CA GLY A 425 -12.18 6.95 18.56
C GLY A 425 -12.29 6.64 17.07
N VAL A 426 -12.65 7.63 16.26
CA VAL A 426 -12.97 7.47 14.83
C VAL A 426 -11.78 6.91 14.02
N GLU A 427 -10.54 7.14 14.45
CA GLU A 427 -9.35 6.57 13.81
C GLU A 427 -9.27 5.03 13.91
N SER A 428 -10.00 4.39 14.82
CA SER A 428 -10.05 2.92 14.91
C SER A 428 -10.86 2.26 13.80
N ALA A 429 -11.42 3.02 12.86
CA ALA A 429 -12.03 2.49 11.64
C ALA A 429 -10.98 2.14 10.56
N LEU A 430 -9.77 2.68 10.66
CA LEU A 430 -8.68 2.52 9.68
C LEU A 430 -7.38 1.94 10.29
N LYS A 431 -7.39 1.68 11.60
CA LYS A 431 -6.26 1.17 12.39
C LYS A 431 -6.79 0.28 13.51
N ASN A 432 -5.91 -0.53 14.09
CA ASN A 432 -6.18 -1.33 15.29
C ASN A 432 -6.94 -0.54 16.37
N ASN A 433 -8.13 -1.00 16.78
CA ASN A 433 -8.82 -0.44 17.94
C ASN A 433 -8.07 -0.81 19.23
N ILE A 434 -7.74 0.18 20.06
CA ILE A 434 -6.93 -0.04 21.26
C ILE A 434 -7.56 -1.00 22.28
N GLU A 435 -8.89 -1.02 22.41
CA GLU A 435 -9.58 -1.93 23.34
C GLU A 435 -9.63 -3.36 22.76
N ASP A 436 -9.75 -3.52 21.45
CA ASP A 436 -9.72 -4.84 20.82
C ASP A 436 -8.31 -5.44 20.89
N VAL A 437 -7.27 -4.64 20.65
CA VAL A 437 -5.86 -5.03 20.90
C VAL A 437 -5.66 -5.42 22.36
N ARG A 438 -6.16 -4.62 23.30
CA ARG A 438 -6.07 -4.93 24.73
C ARG A 438 -6.75 -6.27 25.04
N LEU A 439 -8.01 -6.45 24.66
CA LEU A 439 -8.78 -7.66 24.94
C LEU A 439 -8.09 -8.90 24.37
N TYR A 440 -7.54 -8.80 23.15
CA TYR A 440 -6.77 -9.87 22.52
C TYR A 440 -5.48 -10.20 23.31
N LEU A 441 -4.71 -9.18 23.71
CA LEU A 441 -3.47 -9.37 24.45
C LEU A 441 -3.71 -9.87 25.89
N ASP A 442 -4.76 -9.40 26.55
CA ASP A 442 -5.16 -9.85 27.89
C ASP A 442 -5.67 -11.30 27.87
N ALA A 443 -6.43 -11.69 26.84
CA ALA A 443 -6.90 -13.07 26.68
C ALA A 443 -5.76 -14.04 26.34
N LYS A 444 -4.82 -13.63 25.48
CA LYS A 444 -3.76 -14.50 24.96
C LYS A 444 -2.49 -14.54 25.81
N HIS A 445 -2.14 -13.42 26.46
CA HIS A 445 -0.93 -13.24 27.28
C HIS A 445 -1.25 -12.57 28.64
N PRO A 446 -2.17 -13.14 29.45
CA PRO A 446 -2.64 -12.50 30.68
C PRO A 446 -1.50 -12.16 31.64
N GLY A 447 -1.24 -10.87 31.80
CA GLY A 447 -0.16 -10.33 32.64
C GLY A 447 1.26 -10.44 32.07
N THR A 448 1.46 -11.05 30.89
CA THR A 448 2.79 -11.41 30.36
C THR A 448 3.18 -10.71 29.05
N TYR A 449 2.51 -9.64 28.66
CA TYR A 449 2.95 -8.80 27.53
C TYR A 449 3.44 -7.41 27.98
N ALA A 450 4.43 -6.87 27.27
CA ALA A 450 4.84 -5.46 27.34
C ALA A 450 4.80 -4.85 25.93
N VAL A 451 4.31 -3.62 25.82
CA VAL A 451 4.15 -2.88 24.56
C VAL A 451 5.29 -1.86 24.41
N TYR A 452 5.90 -1.79 23.23
CA TYR A 452 6.97 -0.85 22.89
C TYR A 452 6.45 0.10 21.81
N ASN A 453 6.11 1.33 22.22
CA ASN A 453 5.59 2.37 21.33
C ASN A 453 6.75 3.13 20.70
N LEU A 454 6.98 2.90 19.41
CA LEU A 454 8.03 3.60 18.66
C LEU A 454 7.59 4.97 18.14
N CYS A 455 6.32 5.36 18.31
CA CYS A 455 5.83 6.65 17.83
C CYS A 455 6.13 7.78 18.82
N LEU A 456 6.32 9.00 18.29
CA LEU A 456 6.15 10.24 19.07
C LEU A 456 4.72 10.41 19.61
N ARG A 457 3.72 9.87 18.89
CA ARG A 457 2.32 9.86 19.32
C ARG A 457 2.14 8.85 20.47
N LYS A 458 1.56 9.31 21.57
CA LYS A 458 1.27 8.52 22.77
C LYS A 458 -0.23 8.22 22.90
N TYR A 459 -0.56 7.27 23.75
CA TYR A 459 -1.90 6.96 24.26
C TYR A 459 -1.81 6.67 25.76
N ARG A 460 -2.93 6.46 26.46
CA ARG A 460 -2.91 6.22 27.92
C ARG A 460 -2.29 4.85 28.25
N PRO A 461 -1.16 4.76 28.98
CA PRO A 461 -0.51 3.48 29.29
C PRO A 461 -1.37 2.51 30.10
N SER A 462 -2.35 3.04 30.85
CA SER A 462 -3.31 2.26 31.64
C SER A 462 -4.17 1.31 30.80
N ARG A 463 -4.35 1.59 29.49
CA ARG A 463 -4.99 0.66 28.53
C ARG A 463 -4.28 -0.69 28.47
N PHE A 464 -2.97 -0.71 28.68
CA PHE A 464 -2.13 -1.90 28.69
C PHE A 464 -1.52 -2.15 30.08
N HIS A 465 -2.27 -1.83 31.15
CA HIS A 465 -1.86 -2.08 32.54
C HIS A 465 -0.55 -1.38 32.93
N ASN A 466 -0.28 -0.21 32.34
CA ASN A 466 0.98 0.55 32.45
C ASN A 466 2.22 -0.20 31.94
N ARG A 467 2.07 -1.31 31.21
CA ARG A 467 3.17 -2.07 30.57
C ARG A 467 3.51 -1.52 29.19
N VAL A 468 3.66 -0.19 29.08
CA VAL A 468 4.01 0.51 27.83
C VAL A 468 5.35 1.23 27.98
N SER A 469 6.32 0.86 27.16
CA SER A 469 7.59 1.56 26.98
C SER A 469 7.43 2.60 25.86
N GLU A 470 7.51 3.88 26.22
CA GLU A 470 7.41 5.00 25.28
C GLU A 470 8.80 5.31 24.69
N CYS A 471 9.06 4.87 23.46
CA CYS A 471 10.37 5.01 22.82
C CYS A 471 10.50 6.31 22.00
N GLY A 472 9.39 6.84 21.47
CA GLY A 472 9.30 8.23 20.99
C GLY A 472 10.11 8.57 19.74
N TRP A 473 10.12 7.74 18.70
CA TRP A 473 10.96 7.98 17.53
C TRP A 473 10.29 8.84 16.43
N PRO A 474 11.04 9.77 15.80
CA PRO A 474 10.60 10.46 14.59
C PRO A 474 10.37 9.47 13.43
N GLY A 475 9.30 9.67 12.67
CA GLY A 475 9.07 8.90 11.45
C GLY A 475 10.13 9.18 10.39
N ARG A 476 10.55 8.14 9.65
CA ARG A 476 11.51 8.24 8.52
C ARG A 476 12.93 8.75 8.90
N ARG A 477 13.40 8.49 10.12
CA ARG A 477 14.82 8.57 10.50
C ARG A 477 15.28 7.22 11.08
N SER A 478 16.59 6.96 11.11
CA SER A 478 17.11 5.87 11.95
C SER A 478 17.08 6.32 13.42
N PRO A 479 16.82 5.41 14.36
CA PRO A 479 16.85 5.73 15.78
C PRO A 479 18.25 6.05 16.25
N ASN A 480 18.39 6.88 17.28
CA ASN A 480 19.64 7.01 18.03
C ASN A 480 20.13 5.63 18.50
N LEU A 481 21.41 5.33 18.31
CA LEU A 481 21.95 3.99 18.58
C LEU A 481 21.86 3.59 20.06
N MET A 482 22.04 4.54 20.99
CA MET A 482 21.85 4.28 22.42
C MET A 482 20.40 3.93 22.74
N SER A 483 19.43 4.59 22.10
CA SER A 483 18.00 4.30 22.20
C SER A 483 17.69 2.89 21.66
N LEU A 484 18.15 2.58 20.44
CA LEU A 484 17.99 1.27 19.80
C LEU A 484 18.54 0.13 20.69
N TYR A 485 19.79 0.28 21.16
CA TYR A 485 20.41 -0.68 22.07
C TYR A 485 19.66 -0.80 23.39
N SER A 486 19.20 0.31 23.97
CA SER A 486 18.44 0.31 25.22
C SER A 486 17.08 -0.36 25.09
N ILE A 487 16.41 -0.25 23.95
CA ILE A 487 15.17 -0.99 23.66
C ILE A 487 15.47 -2.48 23.57
N CYS A 488 16.48 -2.89 22.78
CA CYS A 488 16.88 -4.30 22.70
C CYS A 488 17.24 -4.88 24.07
N LYS A 489 18.00 -4.14 24.89
CA LYS A 489 18.34 -4.50 26.27
C LYS A 489 17.10 -4.67 27.16
N ASN A 490 16.14 -3.74 27.08
CA ASN A 490 14.87 -3.83 27.83
C ASN A 490 14.01 -5.01 27.37
N MET A 491 13.86 -5.23 26.06
CA MET A 491 13.16 -6.39 25.51
C MET A 491 13.79 -7.71 26.00
N HIS A 492 15.12 -7.83 25.98
CA HIS A 492 15.82 -8.99 26.50
C HIS A 492 15.56 -9.19 28.00
N LEU A 493 15.65 -8.12 28.81
CA LEU A 493 15.39 -8.19 30.25
C LEU A 493 13.94 -8.61 30.56
N TRP A 494 12.96 -8.07 29.83
CA TRP A 494 11.55 -8.45 29.95
C TRP A 494 11.33 -9.93 29.61
N LEU A 495 11.84 -10.41 28.48
CA LEU A 495 11.70 -11.82 28.09
C LEU A 495 12.43 -12.79 29.04
N LYS A 496 13.48 -12.32 29.73
CA LYS A 496 14.26 -13.11 30.70
C LYS A 496 13.54 -13.31 32.03
N GLN A 497 12.68 -12.37 32.45
CA GLN A 497 11.98 -12.43 33.74
C GLN A 497 11.01 -13.62 33.85
N ASN A 498 10.35 -14.00 32.76
CA ASN A 498 9.37 -15.09 32.73
C ASN A 498 9.34 -15.71 31.33
N PRO A 499 9.39 -17.04 31.16
CA PRO A 499 9.34 -17.70 29.84
C PRO A 499 8.05 -17.43 29.06
N LYS A 500 6.94 -17.05 29.74
CA LYS A 500 5.69 -16.64 29.10
C LYS A 500 5.67 -15.18 28.65
N ASN A 501 6.71 -14.39 28.94
CA ASN A 501 6.72 -12.98 28.56
C ASN A 501 6.83 -12.81 27.04
N VAL A 502 6.12 -11.80 26.51
CA VAL A 502 6.08 -11.44 25.08
C VAL A 502 6.32 -9.94 24.94
N CYS A 503 7.06 -9.53 23.91
CA CYS A 503 7.19 -8.12 23.51
C CYS A 503 6.27 -7.82 22.32
N ILE A 504 5.48 -6.75 22.41
CA ILE A 504 4.63 -6.25 21.34
C ILE A 504 5.22 -4.92 20.86
N VAL A 505 5.76 -4.86 19.65
CA VAL A 505 6.38 -3.65 19.08
C VAL A 505 5.41 -2.98 18.11
N HIS A 506 5.28 -1.66 18.13
CA HIS A 506 4.49 -0.95 17.12
C HIS A 506 5.05 0.42 16.73
N CYS A 507 4.76 0.80 15.49
CA CYS A 507 4.87 2.15 14.98
C CYS A 507 3.54 2.52 14.28
N LEU A 508 3.48 3.65 13.57
CA LEU A 508 2.24 4.14 12.94
C LEU A 508 1.55 3.08 12.05
N ASP A 509 2.34 2.35 11.27
CA ASP A 509 1.93 1.33 10.28
C ASP A 509 2.48 -0.07 10.59
N GLY A 510 3.28 -0.22 11.65
CA GLY A 510 3.99 -1.46 11.98
C GLY A 510 5.01 -1.91 10.94
N ARG A 511 5.58 -1.00 10.11
CA ARG A 511 6.56 -1.32 9.06
C ARG A 511 7.98 -0.89 9.47
N ALA A 512 8.58 0.08 8.79
CA ALA A 512 10.03 0.37 8.83
C ALA A 512 10.62 0.49 10.25
N ALA A 513 10.03 1.32 11.12
CA ALA A 513 10.57 1.51 12.49
C ALA A 513 10.44 0.24 13.35
N SER A 514 9.32 -0.49 13.25
CA SER A 514 9.16 -1.79 13.91
C SER A 514 10.15 -2.82 13.39
N ALA A 515 10.44 -2.82 12.08
CA ALA A 515 11.45 -3.68 11.48
C ALA A 515 12.85 -3.38 12.00
N VAL A 516 13.24 -2.09 12.13
CA VAL A 516 14.53 -1.73 12.72
C VAL A 516 14.68 -2.29 14.14
N VAL A 517 13.71 -2.07 15.05
CA VAL A 517 13.76 -2.62 16.41
C VAL A 517 13.82 -4.14 16.41
N VAL A 518 12.90 -4.79 15.69
CA VAL A 518 12.79 -6.26 15.74
C VAL A 518 14.02 -6.90 15.11
N CYS A 519 14.46 -6.47 13.93
CA CYS A 519 15.66 -7.02 13.29
C CYS A 519 16.90 -6.81 14.16
N SER A 520 17.12 -5.60 14.69
CA SER A 520 18.19 -5.35 15.65
C SER A 520 18.08 -6.22 16.90
N PHE A 521 16.87 -6.52 17.39
CA PHE A 521 16.67 -7.41 18.53
C PHE A 521 16.97 -8.89 18.21
N LEU A 522 16.65 -9.37 17.00
CA LEU A 522 17.03 -10.70 16.53
C LEU A 522 18.56 -10.84 16.43
N CYS A 523 19.24 -9.79 15.94
CA CYS A 523 20.71 -9.71 15.90
C CYS A 523 21.33 -9.59 17.32
N PHE A 524 20.74 -8.80 18.20
CA PHE A 524 21.12 -8.67 19.62
C PHE A 524 21.04 -10.01 20.36
N CYS A 525 20.00 -10.80 20.11
CA CYS A 525 19.88 -12.15 20.65
C CYS A 525 20.71 -13.20 19.89
N ARG A 526 21.57 -12.80 18.93
CA ARG A 526 22.43 -13.67 18.10
C ARG A 526 21.65 -14.75 17.34
N LEU A 527 20.46 -14.42 16.83
CA LEU A 527 19.74 -15.28 15.87
C LEU A 527 20.32 -15.14 14.46
N PHE A 528 20.72 -13.92 14.09
CA PHE A 528 21.34 -13.60 12.80
C PHE A 528 22.58 -12.73 13.00
N THR A 529 23.58 -12.94 12.16
CA THR A 529 24.82 -12.15 12.09
C THR A 529 24.77 -11.05 11.02
N THR A 530 23.75 -11.03 10.18
CA THR A 530 23.57 -10.07 9.08
C THR A 530 22.19 -9.40 9.16
N ALA A 531 22.12 -8.13 8.73
CA ALA A 531 20.87 -7.38 8.74
C ALA A 531 19.89 -7.93 7.70
N GLU A 532 20.40 -8.40 6.56
CA GLU A 532 19.65 -8.98 5.45
C GLU A 532 18.82 -10.18 5.88
N ALA A 533 19.40 -11.13 6.64
CA ALA A 533 18.69 -12.31 7.11
C ALA A 533 17.54 -11.96 8.07
N ALA A 534 17.79 -11.01 8.99
CA ALA A 534 16.77 -10.52 9.92
C ALA A 534 15.63 -9.79 9.19
N VAL A 535 15.95 -8.92 8.23
CA VAL A 535 14.97 -8.17 7.42
C VAL A 535 14.18 -9.10 6.49
N TYR A 536 14.83 -10.12 5.92
CA TYR A 536 14.16 -11.15 5.12
C TYR A 536 13.14 -11.95 5.95
N MET A 537 13.54 -12.42 7.14
CA MET A 537 12.63 -13.09 8.08
C MET A 537 11.45 -12.19 8.47
N PHE A 538 11.70 -10.93 8.80
CA PHE A 538 10.63 -9.95 9.11
C PHE A 538 9.66 -9.80 7.93
N SER A 539 10.20 -9.65 6.71
CA SER A 539 9.40 -9.46 5.49
C SER A 539 8.50 -10.67 5.20
N MET A 540 8.99 -11.88 5.48
CA MET A 540 8.25 -13.14 5.31
C MET A 540 7.23 -13.40 6.43
N LYS A 541 7.44 -12.88 7.64
CA LYS A 541 6.54 -13.04 8.79
C LYS A 541 5.46 -11.95 8.93
N ARG A 542 5.62 -10.82 8.24
CA ARG A 542 4.66 -9.69 8.24
C ARG A 542 4.47 -9.12 6.84
N SER A 543 5.37 -8.25 6.39
CA SER A 543 5.36 -7.63 5.07
C SER A 543 6.70 -6.94 4.80
N PRO A 544 7.14 -6.77 3.54
CA PRO A 544 8.31 -5.96 3.20
C PRO A 544 8.25 -4.57 3.88
N PRO A 545 9.22 -4.21 4.75
CA PRO A 545 9.05 -3.08 5.66
C PRO A 545 9.36 -1.71 5.03
N GLY A 546 9.92 -1.66 3.82
CA GLY A 546 10.31 -0.40 3.18
C GLY A 546 11.41 0.36 3.92
N ILE A 547 12.39 -0.36 4.47
CA ILE A 547 13.54 0.25 5.16
C ILE A 547 14.44 1.02 4.19
N TRP A 548 15.02 2.12 4.67
CA TRP A 548 16.02 2.90 3.95
C TRP A 548 17.44 2.37 4.22
N PRO A 549 18.45 2.72 3.39
CA PRO A 549 19.83 2.29 3.62
C PRO A 549 20.37 2.65 5.02
N SER A 550 20.06 3.83 5.54
CA SER A 550 20.43 4.20 6.92
C SER A 550 19.71 3.34 7.98
N HIS A 551 18.51 2.83 7.72
CA HIS A 551 17.83 1.89 8.63
C HIS A 551 18.59 0.56 8.68
N LYS A 552 19.00 0.05 7.51
CA LYS A 552 19.84 -1.16 7.40
C LYS A 552 21.17 -0.99 8.11
N ARG A 553 21.86 0.15 7.90
CA ARG A 553 23.14 0.50 8.52
C ARG A 553 23.10 0.45 10.05
N TYR A 554 21.99 0.85 10.67
CA TYR A 554 21.82 0.79 12.12
C TYR A 554 21.51 -0.62 12.66
N ILE A 555 20.92 -1.49 11.84
CA ILE A 555 20.83 -2.93 12.14
C ILE A 555 22.23 -3.57 12.03
N GLU A 556 23.02 -3.20 11.03
CA GLU A 556 24.42 -3.65 10.87
C GLU A 556 25.31 -3.22 12.04
N TYR A 557 25.19 -1.98 12.54
CA TYR A 557 25.86 -1.56 13.78
C TYR A 557 25.48 -2.46 14.97
N MET A 558 24.22 -2.91 15.06
CA MET A 558 23.82 -3.88 16.08
C MET A 558 24.46 -5.25 15.86
N CYS A 559 24.57 -5.74 14.62
CA CYS A 559 25.31 -6.97 14.31
C CYS A 559 26.77 -6.87 14.76
N ASP A 560 27.45 -5.77 14.42
CA ASP A 560 28.86 -5.53 14.74
C ASP A 560 29.13 -5.45 16.24
N MET A 561 28.25 -4.79 17.00
CA MET A 561 28.32 -4.76 18.47
C MET A 561 28.05 -6.12 19.12
N MET A 562 27.37 -7.03 18.42
CA MET A 562 26.89 -8.32 18.95
C MET A 562 27.66 -9.52 18.41
N ALA A 563 28.61 -9.31 17.49
CA ALA A 563 29.50 -10.29 16.91
C ALA A 563 30.31 -11.08 17.96
N GLU A 564 30.98 -12.15 17.53
CA GLU A 564 31.85 -12.95 18.42
C GLU A 564 32.99 -12.12 19.00
N GLU A 565 33.55 -11.22 18.18
CA GLU A 565 34.42 -10.10 18.57
C GLU A 565 33.63 -8.79 18.44
N PRO A 566 33.07 -8.24 19.54
CA PRO A 566 32.25 -7.02 19.50
C PRO A 566 33.02 -5.78 19.05
N ILE A 567 32.50 -5.07 18.04
CA ILE A 567 32.94 -3.70 17.75
C ILE A 567 32.28 -2.76 18.77
N ILE A 568 33.07 -2.18 19.67
CA ILE A 568 32.61 -1.13 20.59
C ILE A 568 32.79 0.24 19.92
N PRO A 569 31.71 1.02 19.70
CA PRO A 569 31.83 2.32 19.06
C PRO A 569 32.61 3.32 19.93
N HIS A 570 33.56 4.03 19.32
CA HIS A 570 34.39 5.01 20.03
C HIS A 570 33.67 6.36 20.22
N SER A 571 34.18 7.17 21.15
CA SER A 571 33.68 8.52 21.49
C SER A 571 34.52 9.67 20.91
N LYS A 572 35.43 9.40 19.97
CA LYS A 572 36.17 10.43 19.23
C LYS A 572 35.23 11.31 18.40
N PRO A 573 35.27 12.65 18.55
CA PRO A 573 34.63 13.57 17.62
C PRO A 573 35.26 13.47 16.23
N ILE A 574 34.46 13.78 15.21
CA ILE A 574 34.88 13.83 13.81
C ILE A 574 34.61 15.23 13.27
N LEU A 575 35.65 15.88 12.75
CA LEU A 575 35.52 17.09 11.94
C LEU A 575 35.12 16.66 10.53
N ILE A 576 33.97 17.13 10.03
CA ILE A 576 33.60 17.02 8.61
C ILE A 576 34.03 18.32 7.94
N LYS A 577 35.06 18.24 7.10
CA LYS A 577 35.65 19.37 6.38
C LYS A 577 34.74 19.79 5.22
N ALA A 578 34.40 18.82 4.36
CA ALA A 578 33.56 19.05 3.19
C ALA A 578 32.72 17.82 2.82
N ILE A 579 31.67 18.06 2.04
CA ILE A 579 30.88 17.03 1.35
C ILE A 579 31.07 17.19 -0.15
N ALA A 580 31.57 16.14 -0.81
CA ALA A 580 31.72 16.06 -2.24
C ALA A 580 30.68 15.11 -2.85
N MET A 581 29.98 15.57 -3.89
CA MET A 581 29.06 14.78 -4.71
C MET A 581 29.63 14.62 -6.11
N THR A 582 29.81 13.37 -6.56
CA THR A 582 30.46 13.06 -7.84
C THR A 582 29.73 11.90 -8.52
N PRO A 583 29.33 12.02 -9.81
CA PRO A 583 29.31 13.24 -10.62
C PRO A 583 28.31 14.29 -10.10
N VAL A 584 28.33 15.51 -10.65
CA VAL A 584 27.38 16.58 -10.24
C VAL A 584 25.93 16.17 -10.54
N PRO A 585 25.03 16.19 -9.54
CA PRO A 585 23.64 15.75 -9.71
C PRO A 585 22.77 16.81 -10.40
N LEU A 586 21.74 16.37 -11.12
CA LEU A 586 21.05 17.14 -12.16
C LEU A 586 19.69 17.69 -11.68
N PHE A 587 19.69 18.47 -10.60
CA PHE A 587 18.48 18.96 -9.93
C PHE A 587 17.89 20.28 -10.48
N SER A 588 18.67 21.02 -11.28
CA SER A 588 18.28 22.26 -11.94
C SER A 588 17.07 22.09 -12.87
N LYS A 589 16.44 23.21 -13.26
CA LYS A 589 15.34 23.19 -14.24
C LYS A 589 15.79 22.62 -15.59
N LEU A 590 17.03 22.92 -16.00
CA LEU A 590 17.65 22.48 -17.26
C LEU A 590 18.31 21.09 -17.18
N ARG A 591 18.22 20.38 -16.05
CA ARG A 591 18.83 19.05 -15.84
C ARG A 591 20.33 18.97 -16.14
N ASN A 592 21.05 20.05 -15.88
CA ASN A 592 22.48 20.20 -16.20
C ASN A 592 23.36 20.53 -14.98
N GLY A 593 22.84 20.39 -13.77
CA GLY A 593 23.56 20.78 -12.54
C GLY A 593 22.67 20.90 -11.32
N CYS A 594 23.23 21.42 -10.22
CA CYS A 594 22.52 21.73 -8.99
C CYS A 594 23.08 22.97 -8.28
N ARG A 595 22.26 23.56 -7.41
CA ARG A 595 22.67 24.57 -6.43
C ARG A 595 22.43 23.99 -5.04
N PRO A 596 23.42 23.30 -4.44
CA PRO A 596 23.19 22.50 -3.26
C PRO A 596 23.50 23.27 -1.97
N PHE A 597 22.77 22.97 -0.91
CA PHE A 597 23.13 23.31 0.46
C PHE A 597 22.85 22.13 1.40
N CYS A 598 23.46 22.17 2.57
CA CYS A 598 23.46 21.10 3.55
C CYS A 598 22.81 21.55 4.86
N GLU A 599 22.20 20.60 5.56
CA GLU A 599 21.92 20.68 7.00
C GLU A 599 22.53 19.47 7.70
N VAL A 600 23.20 19.70 8.83
CA VAL A 600 23.80 18.65 9.65
C VAL A 600 23.12 18.63 11.01
N TYR A 601 22.70 17.45 11.44
CA TYR A 601 22.04 17.19 12.71
C TYR A 601 22.85 16.17 13.53
N VAL A 602 22.91 16.37 14.84
CA VAL A 602 23.41 15.38 15.81
C VAL A 602 22.24 15.00 16.71
N GLY A 603 21.82 13.74 16.64
CA GLY A 603 20.49 13.35 17.14
C GLY A 603 19.39 14.17 16.46
N ASP A 604 18.61 14.93 17.24
CA ASP A 604 17.56 15.82 16.74
C ASP A 604 17.97 17.31 16.65
N GLU A 605 19.16 17.69 17.15
CA GLU A 605 19.65 19.07 17.12
C GLU A 605 20.35 19.38 15.79
N ARG A 606 19.97 20.49 15.13
CA ARG A 606 20.64 20.97 13.90
C ARG A 606 21.89 21.78 14.26
N VAL A 607 23.05 21.16 14.17
CA VAL A 607 24.35 21.75 14.54
C VAL A 607 24.96 22.64 13.45
N ALA A 608 24.61 22.45 12.17
CA ALA A 608 25.09 23.32 11.08
C ALA A 608 24.09 23.40 9.91
N THR A 609 24.18 24.49 9.14
CA THR A 609 23.57 24.61 7.82
C THR A 609 24.41 25.53 6.92
N THR A 610 24.48 25.20 5.63
CA THR A 610 25.11 26.04 4.60
C THR A 610 24.10 26.80 3.74
N SER A 611 22.82 26.83 4.15
CA SER A 611 21.79 27.61 3.48
C SER A 611 22.10 29.10 3.56
N GLN A 612 22.11 29.78 2.42
CA GLN A 612 22.35 31.23 2.29
C GLN A 612 21.26 31.85 1.39
N GLU A 613 21.36 33.15 1.12
CA GLU A 613 20.57 33.78 0.07
C GLU A 613 20.82 33.09 -1.29
N TYR A 614 19.77 32.98 -2.10
CA TYR A 614 19.78 32.18 -3.34
C TYR A 614 20.94 32.53 -4.29
N ASP A 615 21.30 33.81 -4.38
CA ASP A 615 22.33 34.32 -5.28
C ASP A 615 23.75 34.22 -4.70
N LYS A 616 23.89 33.96 -3.39
CA LYS A 616 25.18 33.70 -2.72
C LYS A 616 25.58 32.22 -2.75
N MET A 617 24.62 31.31 -2.96
CA MET A 617 24.89 29.87 -3.04
C MET A 617 25.48 29.48 -4.40
N ARG A 618 26.57 28.71 -4.35
CA ARG A 618 27.29 28.24 -5.53
C ARG A 618 26.43 27.29 -6.39
N ASP A 619 26.37 27.61 -7.68
CA ASP A 619 25.82 26.74 -8.72
C ASP A 619 26.94 25.81 -9.22
N PHE A 620 26.62 24.53 -9.42
CA PHE A 620 27.50 23.52 -10.01
C PHE A 620 26.83 22.91 -11.23
N ARG A 621 27.57 22.80 -12.33
CA ARG A 621 27.14 22.20 -13.60
C ARG A 621 27.72 20.81 -13.75
N SER A 622 27.15 20.00 -14.64
CA SER A 622 27.70 18.70 -15.04
C SER A 622 29.17 18.78 -15.48
N GLU A 623 29.56 19.92 -16.08
CA GLU A 623 30.92 20.25 -16.53
C GLU A 623 31.93 20.37 -15.37
N ASP A 624 31.50 20.74 -14.15
CA ASP A 624 32.40 20.88 -12.99
C ASP A 624 32.88 19.51 -12.45
N GLY A 625 32.23 18.41 -12.85
CA GLY A 625 32.56 17.03 -12.44
C GLY A 625 32.21 16.69 -10.98
N LYS A 626 32.48 17.59 -10.03
CA LYS A 626 32.22 17.45 -8.58
C LYS A 626 31.47 18.68 -8.04
N ALA A 627 30.42 18.44 -7.25
CA ALA A 627 29.75 19.47 -6.46
C ALA A 627 30.18 19.36 -4.99
N GLU A 628 30.79 20.41 -4.44
CA GLU A 628 31.45 20.39 -3.13
C GLU A 628 30.90 21.45 -2.17
N ILE A 629 30.61 21.05 -0.94
CA ILE A 629 30.05 21.89 0.12
C ILE A 629 31.02 21.88 1.30
N PRO A 630 31.80 22.95 1.55
CA PRO A 630 32.55 23.12 2.79
C PRO A 630 31.61 23.17 3.99
N LEU A 631 32.03 22.61 5.13
CA LEU A 631 31.24 22.51 6.36
C LEU A 631 31.99 22.92 7.62
N ASP A 632 33.23 22.44 7.80
CA ASP A 632 34.06 22.62 8.99
C ASP A 632 33.32 22.38 10.33
N VAL A 633 32.47 21.34 10.38
CA VAL A 633 31.63 21.01 11.54
C VAL A 633 32.15 19.80 12.30
N THR A 634 32.33 19.93 13.61
CA THR A 634 32.71 18.80 14.49
C THR A 634 31.47 18.12 15.04
N VAL A 635 31.34 16.81 14.79
CA VAL A 635 30.18 15.98 15.18
C VAL A 635 30.60 14.74 15.98
N GLN A 636 29.67 14.17 16.76
CA GLN A 636 29.89 12.97 17.56
C GLN A 636 28.56 12.24 17.81
N GLY A 637 28.55 10.91 17.74
CA GLY A 637 27.34 10.10 17.95
C GLY A 637 26.57 9.88 16.66
N ASP A 638 25.23 9.87 16.74
CA ASP A 638 24.34 9.73 15.58
C ASP A 638 24.28 11.03 14.76
N VAL A 639 24.75 10.98 13.52
CA VAL A 639 24.82 12.13 12.60
C VAL A 639 23.87 11.92 11.44
N LEU A 640 23.01 12.91 11.18
CA LEU A 640 22.15 12.99 10.00
C LEU A 640 22.56 14.19 9.14
N ILE A 641 22.88 13.92 7.89
CA ILE A 641 23.20 14.92 6.86
C ILE A 641 22.05 14.95 5.86
N VAL A 642 21.52 16.13 5.55
CA VAL A 642 20.45 16.31 4.55
C VAL A 642 20.91 17.30 3.50
N ILE A 643 20.90 16.89 2.23
CA ILE A 643 21.30 17.72 1.10
C ILE A 643 20.05 18.19 0.35
N TYR A 644 20.03 19.49 0.03
CA TYR A 644 18.93 20.16 -0.65
C TYR A 644 19.42 20.92 -1.87
N HIS A 645 18.62 20.95 -2.93
CA HIS A 645 18.79 21.87 -4.04
C HIS A 645 17.92 23.12 -3.82
N ALA A 646 18.55 24.30 -3.79
CA ALA A 646 17.86 25.58 -3.73
C ALA A 646 17.29 26.00 -5.09
N ARG A 647 16.09 26.58 -5.10
CA ARG A 647 15.37 27.05 -6.28
C ARG A 647 14.81 28.45 -6.05
N SER A 648 15.00 29.34 -7.02
CA SER A 648 14.26 30.61 -7.07
C SER A 648 12.89 30.39 -7.69
N THR A 649 11.86 30.89 -7.00
CA THR A 649 10.47 30.89 -7.44
C THR A 649 9.90 32.28 -7.27
N LEU A 650 9.14 32.77 -8.27
CA LEU A 650 8.53 34.10 -8.19
C LEU A 650 7.26 34.01 -7.32
N GLY A 651 7.27 34.68 -6.16
CA GLY A 651 6.12 34.73 -5.28
C GLY A 651 5.04 35.69 -5.79
N GLY A 652 3.81 35.56 -5.27
CA GLY A 652 2.64 36.38 -5.66
C GLY A 652 2.70 37.88 -5.37
N ARG A 653 3.89 38.44 -5.09
CA ARG A 653 4.19 39.88 -4.95
C ARG A 653 5.45 40.28 -5.73
N LEU A 654 5.79 39.55 -6.80
CA LEU A 654 7.00 39.73 -7.63
C LEU A 654 8.35 39.59 -6.88
N GLN A 655 8.35 39.23 -5.60
CA GLN A 655 9.56 38.92 -4.84
C GLN A 655 10.03 37.49 -5.14
N ALA A 656 11.32 37.33 -5.41
CA ALA A 656 11.96 36.02 -5.52
C ALA A 656 11.97 35.33 -4.14
N LYS A 657 11.24 34.22 -4.01
CA LYS A 657 11.25 33.38 -2.81
C LYS A 657 12.08 32.14 -3.09
N MET A 658 13.08 31.92 -2.23
CA MET A 658 13.85 30.68 -2.23
C MET A 658 12.97 29.53 -1.73
N THR A 659 12.94 28.43 -2.49
CA THR A 659 12.40 27.14 -2.08
C THR A 659 13.51 26.08 -2.14
N SER A 660 13.35 24.99 -1.41
CA SER A 660 14.32 23.90 -1.36
C SER A 660 13.67 22.58 -1.77
N MET A 661 14.40 21.79 -2.55
CA MET A 661 14.04 20.42 -2.88
C MET A 661 15.04 19.49 -2.19
N LYS A 662 14.58 18.57 -1.32
CA LYS A 662 15.47 17.53 -0.79
C LYS A 662 16.04 16.72 -1.96
N MET A 663 17.34 16.51 -1.95
CA MET A 663 18.02 15.63 -2.89
C MET A 663 18.03 14.24 -2.27
N PHE A 664 18.78 14.09 -1.18
CA PHE A 664 18.93 12.86 -0.42
C PHE A 664 19.29 13.18 1.04
N GLN A 665 19.39 12.15 1.87
CA GLN A 665 19.96 12.24 3.21
C GLN A 665 20.83 11.01 3.52
N ILE A 666 21.71 11.15 4.51
CA ILE A 666 22.63 10.10 4.99
C ILE A 666 22.61 10.13 6.51
N GLN A 667 22.43 8.98 7.17
CA GLN A 667 22.55 8.87 8.61
C GLN A 667 23.54 7.76 9.02
N PHE A 668 24.53 8.10 9.85
CA PHE A 668 25.58 7.20 10.32
C PHE A 668 25.91 7.48 11.80
N HIS A 669 26.76 6.68 12.43
CA HIS A 669 27.23 6.91 13.81
C HIS A 669 28.75 7.05 13.84
N THR A 670 29.28 8.15 14.38
CA THR A 670 30.72 8.47 14.31
C THR A 670 31.62 7.39 14.90
N GLY A 671 31.15 6.70 15.95
CA GLY A 671 31.91 5.63 16.62
C GLY A 671 32.20 4.38 15.78
N PHE A 672 31.61 4.23 14.59
CA PHE A 672 31.88 3.15 13.64
C PHE A 672 32.76 3.59 12.45
N VAL A 673 33.15 4.86 12.39
CA VAL A 673 34.12 5.33 11.39
C VAL A 673 35.52 4.90 11.84
N PRO A 674 36.40 4.33 10.99
CA PRO A 674 37.76 3.99 11.38
C PRO A 674 38.54 5.19 11.90
N ARG A 675 39.37 4.97 12.93
CA ARG A 675 40.08 6.03 13.67
C ARG A 675 41.10 6.83 12.82
N ASN A 676 41.46 6.30 11.66
CA ASN A 676 42.38 6.87 10.67
C ASN A 676 41.69 7.18 9.33
N ALA A 677 40.35 7.18 9.28
CA ALA A 677 39.61 7.54 8.08
C ALA A 677 39.79 9.02 7.75
N THR A 678 40.19 9.30 6.50
CA THR A 678 40.21 10.67 5.94
C THR A 678 39.01 10.93 5.04
N THR A 679 38.33 9.88 4.57
CA THR A 679 37.11 9.96 3.76
C THR A 679 36.12 8.87 4.15
N VAL A 680 34.83 9.22 4.21
CA VAL A 680 33.72 8.25 4.32
C VAL A 680 32.89 8.30 3.04
N LYS A 681 32.77 7.17 2.32
CA LYS A 681 32.09 7.10 1.02
C LYS A 681 30.73 6.42 1.13
N PHE A 682 29.74 6.99 0.42
CA PHE A 682 28.38 6.47 0.28
C PHE A 682 28.00 6.41 -1.20
N ALA A 683 27.71 5.23 -1.74
CA ALA A 683 27.21 5.10 -3.11
C ALA A 683 25.73 5.51 -3.18
N LYS A 684 25.18 5.73 -4.39
CA LYS A 684 23.74 6.05 -4.61
C LYS A 684 22.77 5.13 -3.85
N TYR A 685 23.12 3.85 -3.66
CA TYR A 685 22.31 2.86 -2.93
C TYR A 685 22.47 2.91 -1.39
N ASP A 686 23.42 3.69 -0.87
CA ASP A 686 23.61 3.95 0.57
C ASP A 686 22.87 5.21 1.06
N LEU A 687 22.18 5.92 0.17
CA LEU A 687 21.50 7.20 0.42
C LEU A 687 19.99 7.01 0.63
N ASP A 688 19.41 7.74 1.57
CA ASP A 688 17.95 7.75 1.77
C ASP A 688 17.26 8.89 1.01
N ALA A 689 15.96 8.74 0.76
CA ALA A 689 15.08 9.73 0.12
C ALA A 689 15.48 10.16 -1.32
N CYS A 690 16.13 9.26 -2.08
CA CYS A 690 16.47 9.44 -3.49
C CYS A 690 15.26 9.26 -4.43
N ASP A 691 14.20 10.04 -4.21
CA ASP A 691 12.87 9.80 -4.81
C ASP A 691 12.79 9.97 -6.35
N ILE A 692 13.83 10.54 -6.99
CA ILE A 692 13.85 10.83 -8.44
C ILE A 692 15.18 10.34 -9.02
N GLN A 693 15.19 9.11 -9.53
CA GLN A 693 16.42 8.41 -9.85
C GLN A 693 17.17 8.97 -11.07
N GLU A 694 16.49 9.62 -12.02
CA GLU A 694 17.09 10.16 -13.26
C GLU A 694 17.89 11.44 -13.02
N LYS A 695 17.78 12.06 -11.85
CA LYS A 695 18.58 13.24 -11.46
C LYS A 695 19.96 12.89 -10.93
N TYR A 696 20.25 11.60 -10.77
CA TYR A 696 21.51 11.10 -10.24
C TYR A 696 22.25 10.37 -11.35
N PRO A 697 23.39 10.92 -11.84
CA PRO A 697 24.23 10.26 -12.84
C PRO A 697 24.64 8.84 -12.46
N ASP A 698 25.10 8.07 -13.44
CA ASP A 698 25.69 6.78 -13.19
C ASP A 698 26.91 6.90 -12.27
N LEU A 699 27.10 5.89 -11.42
CA LEU A 699 28.15 5.85 -10.38
C LEU A 699 28.12 7.03 -9.39
N PHE A 700 26.99 7.74 -9.25
CA PHE A 700 26.83 8.80 -8.26
C PHE A 700 27.17 8.33 -6.84
N GLN A 701 28.06 9.07 -6.20
CA GLN A 701 28.53 8.83 -4.83
C GLN A 701 28.70 10.15 -4.07
N VAL A 702 28.68 10.03 -2.75
CA VAL A 702 28.86 11.13 -1.79
C VAL A 702 30.04 10.79 -0.89
N ASN A 703 31.04 11.65 -0.88
CA ASN A 703 32.25 11.50 -0.07
C ASN A 703 32.24 12.59 1.01
N LEU A 704 32.36 12.20 2.27
CA LEU A 704 32.61 13.13 3.38
C LEU A 704 34.12 13.17 3.61
N GLU A 705 34.74 14.34 3.43
CA GLU A 705 36.12 14.56 3.87
C GLU A 705 36.11 14.77 5.39
N VAL A 706 36.86 13.94 6.12
CA VAL A 706 36.78 13.85 7.58
C VAL A 706 38.16 13.83 8.24
N GLU A 707 38.19 14.26 9.51
CA GLU A 707 39.33 14.08 10.40
C GLU A 707 38.83 13.60 11.76
N VAL A 708 39.27 12.42 12.19
CA VAL A 708 38.91 11.83 13.48
C VAL A 708 39.83 12.36 14.57
N SER A 709 39.28 12.99 15.60
CA SER A 709 40.08 13.56 16.68
C SER A 709 40.86 12.47 17.44
N PRO A 710 42.16 12.66 17.75
CA PRO A 710 42.94 11.64 18.46
C PRO A 710 42.42 11.38 19.88
N ARG A 711 41.76 12.37 20.51
CA ARG A 711 41.26 12.29 21.89
C ARG A 711 39.77 11.99 21.92
N ASP A 712 39.37 11.15 22.87
CA ASP A 712 37.97 10.90 23.16
C ASP A 712 37.37 12.13 23.86
N ARG A 713 36.14 12.53 23.50
CA ARG A 713 35.42 13.55 24.26
C ARG A 713 34.74 12.88 25.45
N PRO A 714 34.90 13.39 26.69
CA PRO A 714 34.22 12.82 27.85
C PRO A 714 32.70 12.88 27.62
N ALA A 715 32.05 11.71 27.72
CA ALA A 715 30.61 11.60 27.58
C ALA A 715 29.94 11.93 28.92
N ASN A 716 28.94 12.81 28.90
CA ASN A 716 28.12 13.11 30.08
C ASN A 716 27.17 11.96 30.48
N ILE A 717 27.06 10.92 29.63
CA ILE A 717 26.17 9.77 29.80
C ILE A 717 26.94 8.51 29.45
N THR A 718 26.98 7.55 30.37
CA THR A 718 27.57 6.22 30.16
C THR A 718 26.78 5.46 29.08
N PRO A 719 27.41 5.03 27.97
CA PRO A 719 26.72 4.26 26.94
C PRO A 719 26.13 2.95 27.45
N PRO A 720 24.94 2.52 26.98
CA PRO A 720 24.21 1.40 27.55
C PRO A 720 24.89 0.03 27.34
N TRP A 721 25.91 -0.02 26.46
CA TRP A 721 26.69 -1.19 26.09
C TRP A 721 27.93 -1.45 26.95
N GLU A 722 28.43 -0.50 27.74
CA GLU A 722 29.66 -0.69 28.53
C GLU A 722 29.55 -1.79 29.60
N ASN A 723 28.33 -2.13 30.03
CA ASN A 723 28.08 -3.02 31.16
C ASN A 723 27.26 -4.29 30.81
N LEU A 724 27.14 -4.67 29.52
CA LEU A 724 26.40 -5.88 29.13
C LEU A 724 27.32 -7.06 28.80
N ASN A 725 27.20 -8.15 29.56
CA ASN A 725 27.89 -9.41 29.26
C ASN A 725 27.20 -10.13 28.08
N THR A 726 27.62 -9.79 26.85
CA THR A 726 27.11 -10.34 25.58
C THR A 726 27.30 -11.85 25.44
N LYS A 727 28.30 -12.44 26.11
CA LYS A 727 28.58 -13.90 26.06
C LYS A 727 27.44 -14.77 26.59
N ARG A 728 26.47 -14.20 27.34
CA ARG A 728 25.28 -14.91 27.85
C ARG A 728 24.02 -14.74 26.99
N LEU A 729 24.08 -13.99 25.88
CA LEU A 729 22.96 -13.81 24.96
C LEU A 729 22.78 -15.07 24.11
N THR A 730 21.53 -15.50 23.92
CA THR A 730 21.20 -16.73 23.17
C THR A 730 19.88 -16.57 22.42
N PRO A 731 19.76 -17.06 21.18
CA PRO A 731 18.53 -16.92 20.39
C PRO A 731 17.35 -17.68 21.00
N LYS A 732 17.59 -18.63 21.92
CA LYS A 732 16.54 -19.38 22.65
C LYS A 732 15.52 -18.47 23.33
N ILE A 733 15.91 -17.27 23.78
CA ILE A 733 15.01 -16.35 24.48
C ILE A 733 13.85 -15.83 23.59
N LEU A 734 14.04 -15.86 22.27
CA LEU A 734 13.08 -15.38 21.28
C LEU A 734 11.90 -16.34 21.05
N PHE A 735 12.01 -17.60 21.48
CA PHE A 735 11.11 -18.69 21.13
C PHE A 735 10.49 -19.31 22.38
N SER A 736 9.33 -19.96 22.23
CA SER A 736 8.64 -20.66 23.32
C SER A 736 8.99 -22.15 23.36
N SER A 737 9.55 -22.69 22.28
CA SER A 737 9.99 -24.09 22.20
C SER A 737 11.27 -24.23 21.38
N ARG A 738 11.94 -25.39 21.49
CA ARG A 738 13.17 -25.70 20.74
C ARG A 738 12.87 -26.01 19.27
N GLU A 739 11.71 -26.59 19.02
CA GLU A 739 11.19 -26.99 17.72
C GLU A 739 10.91 -25.74 16.88
N GLU A 740 10.28 -24.70 17.48
CA GLU A 740 10.12 -23.39 16.84
C GLU A 740 11.48 -22.78 16.46
N GLN A 741 12.47 -22.81 17.36
CA GLN A 741 13.82 -22.32 17.06
C GLN A 741 14.43 -23.09 15.87
N GLN A 742 14.28 -24.41 15.82
CA GLN A 742 14.82 -25.26 14.75
C GLN A 742 14.10 -25.05 13.41
N GLU A 743 12.78 -24.88 13.40
CA GLU A 743 12.00 -24.53 12.20
C GLU A 743 12.44 -23.16 11.66
N MET A 744 12.63 -22.17 12.54
CA MET A 744 13.04 -20.83 12.13
C MET A 744 14.48 -20.81 11.60
N LEU A 745 15.39 -21.57 12.23
CA LEU A 745 16.76 -21.72 11.74
C LEU A 745 16.85 -22.55 10.46
N SER A 746 16.01 -23.56 10.23
CA SER A 746 16.03 -24.31 8.96
C SER A 746 15.40 -23.53 7.80
N LYS A 747 14.39 -22.70 8.09
CA LYS A 747 13.68 -21.90 7.09
C LYS A 747 14.37 -20.59 6.71
N PHE A 748 15.09 -19.97 7.65
CA PHE A 748 15.73 -18.66 7.46
C PHE A 748 17.26 -18.66 7.69
N GLY A 749 17.84 -19.80 8.09
CA GLY A 749 19.26 -19.92 8.42
C GLY A 749 20.03 -20.84 7.48
N LYS A 750 20.87 -20.23 6.63
CA LYS A 750 22.19 -20.77 6.32
C LYS A 750 23.23 -19.68 6.58
N PRO A 751 24.24 -19.90 7.44
CA PRO A 751 25.35 -18.99 7.58
C PRO A 751 26.42 -19.35 6.53
N GLU A 752 26.68 -18.48 5.57
CA GLU A 752 27.92 -18.58 4.78
C GLU A 752 28.31 -17.22 4.18
N LEU A 753 28.95 -16.40 5.01
CA LEU A 753 30.33 -15.94 4.85
C LEU A 753 30.74 -15.32 6.19
N PRO A 754 31.99 -15.49 6.68
CA PRO A 754 32.48 -14.69 7.80
C PRO A 754 32.51 -13.22 7.35
N ARG A 755 31.64 -12.40 7.92
CA ARG A 755 31.59 -10.95 7.68
C ARG A 755 32.92 -10.34 8.15
N GLN A 756 33.65 -9.71 7.23
CA GLN A 756 34.67 -8.72 7.59
C GLN A 756 33.96 -7.60 8.38
N PRO A 757 34.41 -7.26 9.61
CA PRO A 757 33.78 -6.21 10.41
C PRO A 757 33.88 -4.84 9.70
N GLY A 758 32.75 -4.16 9.53
CA GLY A 758 32.68 -2.85 8.86
C GLY A 758 31.34 -2.54 8.19
N SER A 759 30.83 -1.33 8.38
CA SER A 759 29.60 -0.83 7.70
C SER A 759 29.71 -0.91 6.17
N THR A 760 28.59 -0.85 5.42
CA THR A 760 28.64 -0.77 3.94
C THR A 760 29.41 0.45 3.41
N ALA A 761 29.59 1.49 4.24
CA ALA A 761 30.43 2.63 3.91
C ALA A 761 31.88 2.20 3.67
N GLN A 762 32.44 2.59 2.51
CA GLN A 762 33.84 2.34 2.19
C GLN A 762 34.73 3.42 2.80
N TYR A 763 35.87 3.00 3.33
CA TYR A 763 36.84 3.86 4.00
C TYR A 763 38.20 3.79 3.30
N GLU A 764 38.83 4.94 3.10
CA GLU A 764 40.24 5.03 2.70
C GLU A 764 41.07 5.49 3.90
N ALA A 765 42.26 4.91 4.03
CA ALA A 765 43.14 5.05 5.18
C ALA A 765 44.60 4.97 4.75
N GLU A 766 45.47 5.76 5.38
CA GLU A 766 46.92 5.63 5.21
C GLU A 766 47.47 4.49 6.08
N ILE A 767 48.48 3.78 5.54
CA ILE A 767 49.14 2.65 6.21
C ILE A 767 50.22 3.20 7.13
N SER A 768 50.22 2.76 8.39
CA SER A 768 51.33 2.97 9.34
C SER A 768 51.45 1.77 10.29
N PRO A 769 52.67 1.43 10.75
CA PRO A 769 52.96 0.10 11.29
C PRO A 769 52.42 -0.15 12.70
N ALA A 770 52.22 -1.44 13.02
CA ALA A 770 51.60 -1.88 14.25
C ALA A 770 52.51 -1.73 15.49
N GLU A 771 51.97 -1.18 16.58
CA GLU A 771 52.56 -1.27 17.93
C GLU A 771 51.89 -2.39 18.74
N HIS A 772 52.71 -3.17 19.45
CA HIS A 772 52.24 -4.24 20.34
C HIS A 772 51.75 -3.69 21.68
N SER A 773 50.67 -4.25 22.21
CA SER A 773 50.18 -4.02 23.58
C SER A 773 50.43 -5.25 24.48
N PRO A 774 50.92 -5.09 25.73
CA PRO A 774 51.07 -6.18 26.68
C PRO A 774 49.77 -6.46 27.46
N GLU A 775 49.58 -7.71 27.89
CA GLU A 775 48.40 -8.19 28.64
C GLU A 775 48.36 -7.73 30.12
N PRO A 776 47.17 -7.60 30.74
CA PRO A 776 47.01 -7.35 32.17
C PRO A 776 46.79 -8.65 32.99
N PRO A 777 47.20 -8.67 34.28
CA PRO A 777 46.95 -9.81 35.16
C PRO A 777 45.52 -9.84 35.73
N SER A 778 45.05 -11.03 36.06
CA SER A 778 43.73 -11.32 36.62
C SER A 778 43.65 -11.17 38.14
N SER A 779 42.46 -10.80 38.65
CA SER A 779 42.07 -11.16 40.03
C SER A 779 40.55 -11.19 40.20
N ASP A 780 40.03 -12.35 40.63
CA ASP A 780 38.65 -12.52 41.10
C ASP A 780 38.45 -11.94 42.51
N LYS A 781 37.25 -11.41 42.78
CA LYS A 781 36.44 -11.79 43.97
C LYS A 781 34.98 -11.28 43.87
N PRO A 782 34.01 -11.98 44.49
CA PRO A 782 32.58 -11.68 44.36
C PRO A 782 32.05 -10.81 45.52
N ILE A 783 30.84 -10.23 45.37
CA ILE A 783 29.85 -10.05 46.47
C ILE A 783 28.43 -9.76 45.93
N GLN A 784 27.51 -10.61 46.37
CA GLN A 784 26.06 -10.50 46.69
C GLN A 784 25.09 -9.49 46.05
N ASN A 785 23.85 -9.98 45.91
CA ASN A 785 22.65 -9.24 45.49
C ASN A 785 22.21 -8.16 46.50
N SER A 786 21.66 -7.07 45.96
CA SER A 786 20.50 -6.38 46.55
C SER A 786 19.51 -6.05 45.43
N PHE A 787 18.21 -6.17 45.70
CA PHE A 787 17.13 -6.17 44.70
C PHE A 787 16.03 -5.17 45.13
N PHE A 788 15.43 -4.49 44.14
CA PHE A 788 14.49 -3.35 44.21
C PHE A 788 15.09 -1.94 44.24
N GLN A 789 14.29 -1.00 43.70
CA GLN A 789 14.60 0.38 43.29
C GLN A 789 15.49 0.44 42.02
N THR A 790 15.14 1.12 40.92
CA THR A 790 14.03 2.07 40.70
C THR A 790 13.49 1.95 39.27
N LEU A 791 12.19 1.72 39.14
CA LEU A 791 11.38 2.18 38.00
C LEU A 791 10.45 3.23 38.60
N ASP A 792 10.50 4.48 38.14
CA ASP A 792 9.28 5.24 37.88
C ASP A 792 9.48 6.61 37.21
N TRP A 793 8.46 6.89 36.42
CA TRP A 793 7.96 8.10 35.75
C TRP A 793 8.36 9.51 36.24
N GLN A 794 8.42 10.43 35.27
CA GLN A 794 8.61 11.87 35.47
C GLN A 794 7.42 12.54 36.19
N GLY A 795 7.72 13.47 37.10
CA GLY A 795 6.75 14.34 37.77
C GLY A 795 7.18 15.81 37.76
N THR A 796 6.26 16.68 37.34
CA THR A 796 6.34 18.15 37.26
C THR A 796 6.81 18.86 38.54
N TYR A 797 7.65 19.89 38.39
CA TYR A 797 7.88 20.89 39.43
C TYR A 797 6.69 21.84 39.56
N ALA A 798 6.20 22.03 40.78
CA ALA A 798 5.37 23.16 41.18
C ALA A 798 6.08 23.93 42.30
N VAL A 799 6.01 25.26 42.24
CA VAL A 799 6.71 26.19 43.13
C VAL A 799 5.89 26.45 44.39
N GLN A 800 6.51 26.43 45.58
CA GLN A 800 6.36 27.53 46.55
C GLN A 800 7.34 27.46 47.75
N SER A 801 8.09 28.55 47.90
CA SER A 801 8.53 29.23 49.13
C SER A 801 8.64 28.48 50.47
N HIS A 802 9.84 28.51 51.05
CA HIS A 802 10.09 29.39 52.19
C HIS A 802 11.45 30.08 52.07
#